data_AF-A0A6G0R4Q8-F1
#
_entry.id   AF-A0A6G0R4Q8-F1
#
_cell.length_a   1.000
_cell.length_b   1.000
_cell.length_c   1.000
_cell.angle_alpha   90.00
_cell.angle_beta   90.00
_cell.angle_gamma   90.00
#
_symmetry.space_group_name_H-M   'P 1'
#
loop_
_entity.id
_entity.type
_entity.pdbx_description
1 polymer ?
#
loop_
_entity_poly.entity_id
_entity_poly.type
_entity_poly.pdbx_seq_one_letter_code
_entity_poly.pdbx_strand_id
1 'polypeptide(L)'
;MPARRSALRVVSLLPSATENVCALLSACVSSPSSPVPQLVGRSHECDFPADASVQQLPVLTAARTAFTSSADTHSQVREALSSASSLYHLDAARLAALRPDVILTQSSCKVCSIDLASVRAAVDEGEQLQQLVQTTDAAAEGCELNTGGQLTQIVTCNPMSLEDALVTQFRQLGEALDVPEVGEVMAQQHGDQLQQLKEEARGLVESRGSRPRVLMVEWLEPLFLGTKGWMREIVEAAGGRVVEGLETGEPVDVVVVALCGLSLDKTETELLEGRVGDWWTALLTGEKLPKVFIVDGTSMFTRPTRRLLVALEWLVHALHEPEGSWMKDSTFPYKLFDTSLVARGSKTEETMSPELLEIEELHRAACVNKQAMYTDPATGYSVMTAYILKERQVCCGNGCRHCPYGHANVKDPSRRKNKLAGNVFLRPRRRSRGFMKDSPGGQMLWPEGAEAGSDAQNDLVVMFWSGGKDSFLALSALYESYAAEQKPMPRVVLLTTIDPKTNVVPIQNISSQTIAAQAEALELPLCLVAVGLGDEYTAALRSALHDIPEQMKRTKKSTKNHEQNGTVSSISLLVFGDLHLEDIRAWREQTFGQDYTLRFPVWRKDYESELLPSLERLCSKTGAKIYFSSIDKDQIASKGIDAEWQVGQEYDWKLVQNCNKAAVYDAKRVDLMGECGEFHTCVKFQRD
;
A
#
# COMPACT_ATOMS: atom_id res chain seq x y z
N MET A 1 14.54 -55.82 3.41
CA MET A 1 15.34 -54.70 2.89
C MET A 1 14.62 -53.41 3.29
N PRO A 2 15.29 -52.42 3.89
CA PRO A 2 14.65 -51.14 4.16
C PRO A 2 14.24 -50.51 2.82
N ALA A 3 13.01 -50.00 2.74
CA ALA A 3 12.49 -49.35 1.54
C ALA A 3 13.41 -48.18 1.16
N ARG A 4 13.80 -48.08 -0.12
CA ARG A 4 14.49 -46.89 -0.63
C ARG A 4 13.60 -45.68 -0.37
N ARG A 5 14.06 -44.71 0.43
CA ARG A 5 13.42 -43.39 0.52
C ARG A 5 13.44 -42.77 -0.88
N SER A 6 12.32 -42.19 -1.32
CA SER A 6 12.24 -41.40 -2.55
C SER A 6 12.80 -39.99 -2.33
N ALA A 7 13.25 -39.34 -3.41
CA ALA A 7 13.67 -37.93 -3.36
C ALA A 7 12.52 -37.03 -2.88
N LEU A 8 12.83 -36.06 -2.01
CA LEU A 8 11.88 -35.04 -1.61
C LEU A 8 11.47 -34.18 -2.80
N ARG A 9 10.17 -33.90 -2.92
CA ARG A 9 9.56 -33.07 -3.95
C ARG A 9 9.37 -31.66 -3.41
N VAL A 10 10.13 -30.72 -3.93
CA VAL A 10 10.19 -29.34 -3.43
C VAL A 10 9.40 -28.43 -4.37
N VAL A 11 8.53 -27.60 -3.82
CA VAL A 11 7.92 -26.47 -4.50
C VAL A 11 8.51 -25.19 -3.91
N SER A 12 8.96 -24.28 -4.77
CA SER A 12 9.45 -22.97 -4.33
C SER A 12 8.57 -21.85 -4.87
N LEU A 13 7.94 -21.09 -3.99
CA LEU A 13 7.06 -19.97 -4.34
C LEU A 13 7.78 -18.61 -4.23
N LEU A 14 9.11 -18.62 -4.12
CA LEU A 14 9.94 -17.45 -3.85
C LEU A 14 11.23 -17.50 -4.70
N PRO A 15 11.55 -16.45 -5.49
CA PRO A 15 12.74 -16.44 -6.34
C PRO A 15 14.06 -16.68 -5.60
N SER A 16 14.28 -16.04 -4.45
CA SER A 16 15.50 -16.22 -3.65
C SER A 16 15.63 -17.64 -3.09
N ALA A 17 14.52 -18.24 -2.63
CA ALA A 17 14.51 -19.62 -2.18
C ALA A 17 14.84 -20.58 -3.33
N THR A 18 14.28 -20.37 -4.54
CA THR A 18 14.58 -21.20 -5.70
C THR A 18 16.08 -21.20 -6.02
N GLU A 19 16.70 -20.03 -6.01
CA GLU A 19 18.14 -19.92 -6.26
C GLU A 19 18.97 -20.63 -5.19
N ASN A 20 18.67 -20.42 -3.91
CA ASN A 20 19.40 -21.07 -2.81
C ASN A 20 19.25 -22.60 -2.86
N VAL A 21 18.05 -23.10 -3.17
CA VAL A 21 17.82 -24.53 -3.40
C VAL A 21 18.65 -25.03 -4.57
N CYS A 22 18.62 -24.37 -5.73
CA CYS A 22 19.41 -24.81 -6.87
C CYS A 22 20.92 -24.86 -6.55
N ALA A 23 21.41 -23.91 -5.75
CA ALA A 23 22.79 -23.90 -5.28
C ALA A 23 23.11 -25.10 -4.36
N LEU A 24 22.23 -25.41 -3.40
CA LEU A 24 22.35 -26.58 -2.52
C LEU A 24 22.31 -27.89 -3.33
N LEU A 25 21.34 -28.04 -4.23
CA LEU A 25 21.19 -29.26 -5.04
C LEU A 25 22.37 -29.50 -5.96
N SER A 26 22.97 -28.43 -6.49
CA SER A 26 24.18 -28.52 -7.32
C SER A 26 25.42 -29.00 -6.55
N ALA A 27 25.44 -28.79 -5.23
CA ALA A 27 26.52 -29.24 -4.34
C ALA A 27 26.28 -30.67 -3.78
N CYS A 28 25.10 -31.25 -4.00
CA CYS A 28 24.77 -32.58 -3.52
C CYS A 28 25.40 -33.68 -4.39
N VAL A 29 25.91 -34.74 -3.74
CA VAL A 29 26.40 -35.95 -4.41
C VAL A 29 25.35 -37.04 -4.27
N SER A 30 24.91 -37.62 -5.40
CA SER A 30 23.94 -38.72 -5.37
C SER A 30 24.53 -39.98 -4.73
N SER A 31 23.92 -40.47 -3.64
CA SER A 31 24.28 -41.72 -2.97
C SER A 31 23.12 -42.73 -3.01
N PRO A 32 23.36 -44.05 -3.05
CA PRO A 32 22.30 -45.06 -2.95
C PRO A 32 21.43 -44.97 -1.69
N SER A 33 21.92 -44.30 -0.63
CA SER A 33 21.28 -44.18 0.68
C SER A 33 20.47 -42.89 0.88
N SER A 34 20.75 -41.82 0.14
CA SER A 34 20.00 -40.54 0.19
C SER A 34 19.86 -39.97 -1.22
N PRO A 35 18.65 -40.01 -1.81
CA PRO A 35 18.41 -39.37 -3.10
C PRO A 35 18.41 -37.84 -2.97
N VAL A 36 18.95 -37.16 -3.97
CA VAL A 36 18.96 -35.69 -4.02
C VAL A 36 17.53 -35.16 -4.17
N PRO A 37 17.11 -34.13 -3.40
CA PRO A 37 15.79 -33.51 -3.56
C PRO A 37 15.57 -32.97 -4.97
N GLN A 38 14.31 -32.88 -5.38
CA GLN A 38 13.91 -32.44 -6.71
C GLN A 38 12.95 -31.26 -6.61
N LEU A 39 13.30 -30.15 -7.29
CA LEU A 39 12.37 -29.05 -7.49
C LEU A 39 11.31 -29.47 -8.53
N VAL A 40 10.02 -29.39 -8.17
CA VAL A 40 8.90 -29.88 -8.99
C VAL A 40 7.91 -28.79 -9.37
N GLY A 41 8.04 -27.58 -8.80
CA GLY A 41 7.20 -26.43 -9.13
C GLY A 41 7.83 -25.13 -8.65
N ARG A 42 7.50 -24.03 -9.33
CA ARG A 42 8.09 -22.70 -9.09
C ARG A 42 7.05 -21.57 -9.13
N SER A 43 7.42 -20.39 -8.64
CA SER A 43 6.68 -19.14 -8.90
C SER A 43 7.00 -18.61 -10.32
N HIS A 44 6.16 -17.69 -10.84
CA HIS A 44 6.42 -17.05 -12.15
C HIS A 44 7.68 -16.16 -12.15
N GLU A 45 8.11 -15.67 -11.00
CA GLU A 45 9.30 -14.81 -10.87
C GLU A 45 10.59 -15.60 -10.59
N CYS A 46 10.49 -16.92 -10.41
CA CYS A 46 11.64 -17.80 -10.23
C CYS A 46 12.39 -17.94 -11.57
N ASP A 47 13.19 -16.94 -11.92
CA ASP A 47 13.87 -16.76 -13.19
C ASP A 47 15.33 -17.27 -13.20
N PHE A 48 15.84 -17.72 -12.06
CA PHE A 48 17.24 -18.09 -11.89
C PHE A 48 17.41 -19.44 -11.14
N PRO A 49 18.32 -20.33 -11.59
CA PRO A 49 19.12 -20.25 -12.82
C PRO A 49 18.29 -20.20 -14.11
N ALA A 50 18.86 -19.61 -15.16
CA ALA A 50 18.15 -19.41 -16.44
C ALA A 50 18.04 -20.69 -17.30
N ASP A 51 18.62 -21.81 -16.84
CA ASP A 51 18.61 -23.07 -17.56
C ASP A 51 17.30 -23.88 -17.35
N ALA A 52 17.24 -25.03 -18.04
CA ALA A 52 16.06 -25.88 -18.06
C ALA A 52 15.65 -26.43 -16.68
N SER A 53 16.57 -26.50 -15.71
CA SER A 53 16.30 -27.03 -14.37
C SER A 53 15.24 -26.22 -13.61
N VAL A 54 15.12 -24.92 -13.90
CA VAL A 54 14.08 -24.05 -13.35
C VAL A 54 13.05 -23.70 -14.41
N GLN A 55 13.47 -23.31 -15.62
CA GLN A 55 12.55 -22.72 -16.58
C GLN A 55 11.47 -23.68 -17.11
N GLN A 56 11.72 -24.99 -17.11
CA GLN A 56 10.74 -26.00 -17.53
C GLN A 56 9.80 -26.45 -16.42
N LEU A 57 10.02 -26.01 -15.17
CA LEU A 57 9.18 -26.40 -14.05
C LEU A 57 7.78 -25.79 -14.17
N PRO A 58 6.74 -26.52 -13.74
CA PRO A 58 5.39 -25.99 -13.62
C PRO A 58 5.37 -24.69 -12.81
N VAL A 59 4.89 -23.63 -13.46
CA VAL A 59 4.63 -22.34 -12.81
C VAL A 59 3.31 -22.44 -12.04
N LEU A 60 3.35 -22.14 -10.74
CA LEU A 60 2.22 -22.26 -9.82
C LEU A 60 1.54 -20.93 -9.54
N THR A 61 2.12 -19.84 -10.01
CA THR A 61 1.74 -18.50 -9.58
C THR A 61 1.69 -17.57 -10.78
N ALA A 62 0.83 -16.56 -10.74
CA ALA A 62 0.75 -15.54 -11.78
C ALA A 62 0.57 -14.17 -11.14
N ALA A 63 1.21 -13.15 -11.72
CA ALA A 63 0.95 -11.77 -11.35
C ALA A 63 -0.49 -11.41 -11.71
N ARG A 64 -1.18 -10.70 -10.81
CA ARG A 64 -2.51 -10.13 -11.08
C ARG A 64 -2.42 -8.85 -11.92
N THR A 65 -1.23 -8.27 -12.02
CA THR A 65 -0.90 -7.02 -12.71
C THR A 65 0.50 -7.10 -13.35
N ALA A 66 0.83 -6.18 -14.26
CA ALA A 66 2.15 -6.12 -14.89
C ALA A 66 3.02 -5.02 -14.25
N PHE A 67 4.25 -5.34 -13.82
CA PHE A 67 5.19 -4.37 -13.24
C PHE A 67 6.00 -3.67 -14.35
N THR A 68 5.74 -2.38 -14.60
CA THR A 68 6.37 -1.66 -15.71
C THR A 68 7.36 -0.54 -15.29
N SER A 69 7.14 0.11 -14.14
CA SER A 69 7.98 1.21 -13.62
C SER A 69 7.97 1.25 -12.08
N SER A 70 8.89 1.96 -11.43
CA SER A 70 8.91 2.04 -9.96
C SER A 70 7.64 2.68 -9.39
N ALA A 71 7.10 3.69 -10.08
CA ALA A 71 5.87 4.38 -9.68
C ALA A 71 4.61 3.49 -9.86
N ASP A 72 4.61 2.66 -10.91
CA ASP A 72 3.56 1.67 -11.16
C ASP A 72 3.60 0.55 -10.11
N THR A 73 4.78 -0.02 -9.85
CA THR A 73 4.97 -1.00 -8.76
C THR A 73 4.56 -0.43 -7.41
N HIS A 74 4.93 0.81 -7.09
CA HIS A 74 4.48 1.48 -5.86
C HIS A 74 2.96 1.61 -5.79
N SER A 75 2.30 1.95 -6.90
CA SER A 75 0.85 2.09 -6.98
C SER A 75 0.15 0.74 -6.78
N GLN A 76 0.65 -0.31 -7.40
CA GLN A 76 0.11 -1.68 -7.27
C GLN A 76 0.34 -2.27 -5.87
N VAL A 77 1.52 -2.08 -5.28
CA VAL A 77 1.79 -2.50 -3.90
C VAL A 77 0.86 -1.79 -2.92
N ARG A 78 0.60 -0.50 -3.13
CA ARG A 78 -0.37 0.26 -2.31
C ARG A 78 -1.79 -0.24 -2.48
N GLU A 79 -2.19 -0.55 -3.70
CA GLU A 79 -3.49 -1.11 -4.02
C GLU A 79 -3.69 -2.44 -3.30
N ALA A 80 -2.77 -3.39 -3.47
CA ALA A 80 -2.78 -4.68 -2.79
C ALA A 80 -2.74 -4.58 -1.25
N LEU A 81 -1.96 -3.64 -0.69
CA LEU A 81 -1.96 -3.36 0.76
C LEU A 81 -3.33 -2.84 1.24
N SER A 82 -4.02 -2.06 0.42
CA SER A 82 -5.30 -1.43 0.76
C SER A 82 -6.51 -2.34 0.62
N SER A 83 -6.46 -3.31 -0.29
CA SER A 83 -7.48 -4.33 -0.50
C SER A 83 -7.19 -5.64 0.24
N ALA A 84 -6.13 -5.69 1.07
CA ALA A 84 -5.64 -6.89 1.74
C ALA A 84 -5.46 -8.11 0.80
N SER A 85 -5.30 -7.85 -0.49
CA SER A 85 -5.16 -8.87 -1.52
C SER A 85 -3.68 -9.12 -1.83
N SER A 86 -3.32 -10.38 -2.09
CA SER A 86 -2.01 -10.70 -2.66
C SER A 86 -1.92 -10.17 -4.09
N LEU A 87 -0.75 -9.64 -4.50
CA LEU A 87 -0.47 -9.29 -5.90
C LEU A 87 -0.47 -10.50 -6.84
N TYR A 88 -0.53 -11.71 -6.27
CA TYR A 88 -0.35 -12.94 -6.99
C TYR A 88 -1.55 -13.87 -6.84
N HIS A 89 -1.79 -14.65 -7.89
CA HIS A 89 -2.69 -15.79 -7.86
C HIS A 89 -1.86 -17.07 -7.63
N LEU A 90 -2.32 -17.97 -6.76
CA LEU A 90 -1.73 -19.30 -6.54
C LEU A 90 -2.67 -20.37 -7.12
N ASP A 91 -2.17 -21.23 -8.02
CA ASP A 91 -2.90 -22.36 -8.59
C ASP A 91 -2.92 -23.54 -7.61
N ALA A 92 -3.90 -23.55 -6.71
CA ALA A 92 -4.07 -24.57 -5.67
C ALA A 92 -4.22 -26.00 -6.25
N ALA A 93 -4.95 -26.15 -7.36
CA ALA A 93 -5.17 -27.43 -8.01
C ALA A 93 -3.86 -28.01 -8.56
N ARG A 94 -3.04 -27.16 -9.22
CA ARG A 94 -1.71 -27.56 -9.71
C ARG A 94 -0.74 -27.85 -8.57
N LEU A 95 -0.77 -27.05 -7.49
CA LEU A 95 0.03 -27.30 -6.29
C LEU A 95 -0.28 -28.68 -5.69
N ALA A 96 -1.57 -29.02 -5.53
CA ALA A 96 -2.01 -30.33 -5.05
C ALA A 96 -1.58 -31.47 -5.98
N ALA A 97 -1.71 -31.29 -7.29
CA ALA A 97 -1.32 -32.29 -8.28
C ALA A 97 0.20 -32.61 -8.24
N LEU A 98 1.03 -31.65 -7.83
CA LEU A 98 2.48 -31.86 -7.69
C LEU A 98 2.86 -32.68 -6.45
N ARG A 99 1.97 -32.84 -5.47
CA ARG A 99 2.24 -33.55 -4.20
C ARG A 99 3.61 -33.20 -3.60
N PRO A 100 3.84 -31.94 -3.22
CA PRO A 100 5.10 -31.53 -2.62
C PRO A 100 5.30 -32.17 -1.24
N ASP A 101 6.55 -32.54 -0.95
CA ASP A 101 6.99 -32.88 0.40
C ASP A 101 7.43 -31.63 1.16
N VAL A 102 7.91 -30.60 0.44
CA VAL A 102 8.35 -29.31 1.01
C VAL A 102 7.83 -28.15 0.15
N ILE A 103 7.23 -27.15 0.78
CA ILE A 103 6.82 -25.89 0.15
C ILE A 103 7.63 -24.74 0.77
N LEU A 104 8.41 -24.05 -0.04
CA LEU A 104 9.19 -22.88 0.37
C LEU A 104 8.40 -21.61 0.04
N THR A 105 8.13 -20.79 1.05
CA THR A 105 7.41 -19.52 0.92
C THR A 105 8.02 -18.45 1.85
N GLN A 106 7.40 -17.28 1.97
CA GLN A 106 7.79 -16.24 2.94
C GLN A 106 6.55 -15.67 3.66
N SER A 107 6.78 -14.97 4.77
CA SER A 107 5.74 -14.27 5.54
C SER A 107 6.12 -12.83 5.91
N SER A 108 7.27 -12.35 5.43
CA SER A 108 7.82 -11.01 5.70
C SER A 108 7.07 -9.87 5.00
N CYS A 109 6.47 -10.11 3.83
CA CYS A 109 5.68 -9.12 3.11
C CYS A 109 4.37 -9.72 2.57
N LYS A 110 3.22 -9.27 3.08
CA LYS A 110 1.87 -9.78 2.69
C LYS A 110 1.45 -9.42 1.26
N VAL A 111 2.26 -8.63 0.55
CA VAL A 111 1.89 -8.02 -0.74
C VAL A 111 2.86 -8.37 -1.85
N CYS A 112 4.17 -8.15 -1.63
CA CYS A 112 5.21 -8.45 -2.61
C CYS A 112 5.58 -9.94 -2.66
N SER A 113 4.86 -10.78 -1.92
CA SER A 113 5.07 -12.22 -1.91
C SER A 113 3.77 -12.99 -1.77
N ILE A 114 3.81 -14.28 -2.12
CA ILE A 114 2.71 -15.18 -1.83
C ILE A 114 2.72 -15.46 -0.34
N ASP A 115 1.74 -14.91 0.36
CA ASP A 115 1.67 -14.99 1.80
C ASP A 115 1.37 -16.43 2.27
N LEU A 116 1.81 -16.70 3.50
CA LEU A 116 1.60 -17.99 4.16
C LEU A 116 0.10 -18.33 4.27
N ALA A 117 -0.79 -17.32 4.36
CA ALA A 117 -2.23 -17.53 4.42
C ALA A 117 -2.79 -18.07 3.10
N SER A 118 -2.36 -17.56 1.94
CA SER A 118 -2.75 -18.09 0.63
C SER A 118 -2.22 -19.51 0.40
N VAL A 119 -0.99 -19.79 0.85
CA VAL A 119 -0.44 -21.16 0.79
C VAL A 119 -1.24 -22.10 1.69
N ARG A 120 -1.54 -21.69 2.93
CA ARG A 120 -2.38 -22.47 3.86
C ARG A 120 -3.79 -22.67 3.31
N ALA A 121 -4.42 -21.64 2.75
CA ALA A 121 -5.76 -21.74 2.15
C ALA A 121 -5.77 -22.69 0.94
N ALA A 122 -4.77 -22.60 0.05
CA ALA A 122 -4.65 -23.51 -1.09
C ALA A 122 -4.42 -24.98 -0.65
N VAL A 123 -3.73 -25.15 0.48
CA VAL A 123 -3.53 -26.45 1.15
C VAL A 123 -4.82 -26.92 1.83
N ASP A 124 -5.56 -26.01 2.47
CA ASP A 124 -6.83 -26.25 3.16
C ASP A 124 -7.99 -26.51 2.19
N GLU A 125 -7.96 -26.02 0.96
CA GLU A 125 -8.96 -26.35 -0.06
C GLU A 125 -8.70 -27.74 -0.69
N GLY A 126 -7.47 -28.25 -0.59
CA GLY A 126 -7.08 -29.57 -1.07
C GLY A 126 -7.30 -30.65 -0.01
N GLU A 127 -8.43 -31.37 -0.04
CA GLU A 127 -8.75 -32.47 0.90
C GLU A 127 -7.61 -33.50 1.09
N GLN A 128 -6.76 -33.71 0.08
CA GLN A 128 -5.60 -34.61 0.14
C GLN A 128 -4.37 -34.02 0.85
N LEU A 129 -4.19 -32.69 0.84
CA LEU A 129 -3.08 -32.00 1.49
C LEU A 129 -3.38 -31.72 2.98
N GLN A 130 -4.65 -31.49 3.35
CA GLN A 130 -5.10 -31.26 4.72
C GLN A 130 -4.61 -32.31 5.74
N GLN A 131 -4.58 -33.60 5.35
CA GLN A 131 -4.14 -34.69 6.23
C GLN A 131 -2.62 -34.76 6.40
N LEU A 132 -1.89 -33.93 5.66
CA LEU A 132 -0.46 -34.05 5.46
C LEU A 132 0.33 -32.79 5.86
N VAL A 133 -0.19 -31.76 6.52
CA VAL A 133 0.61 -30.51 6.67
C VAL A 133 1.19 -30.28 8.06
N GLN A 134 2.50 -29.98 8.13
CA GLN A 134 3.16 -29.42 9.31
C GLN A 134 3.68 -28.01 9.01
N THR A 135 3.29 -27.05 9.85
CA THR A 135 3.79 -25.67 9.81
C THR A 135 4.86 -25.49 10.88
N THR A 136 6.08 -25.21 10.47
CA THR A 136 7.16 -24.78 11.37
C THR A 136 7.30 -23.27 11.29
N ASP A 137 6.83 -22.56 12.32
CA ASP A 137 7.27 -21.18 12.60
C ASP A 137 8.58 -21.25 13.38
N ALA A 138 9.61 -20.52 12.94
CA ALA A 138 10.98 -20.60 13.46
C ALA A 138 11.18 -20.04 14.90
N ALA A 139 10.16 -20.06 15.76
CA ALA A 139 10.25 -19.55 17.13
C ALA A 139 9.35 -20.23 18.19
N ALA A 140 8.82 -21.45 17.99
CA ALA A 140 8.04 -22.11 19.05
C ALA A 140 8.29 -23.62 19.16
N GLU A 141 8.73 -24.03 20.35
CA GLU A 141 8.94 -25.41 20.78
C GLU A 141 7.63 -26.20 20.88
N GLY A 142 7.71 -27.48 20.47
CA GLY A 142 7.02 -28.60 21.12
C GLY A 142 5.57 -28.89 20.73
N CYS A 143 5.37 -29.87 19.85
CA CYS A 143 4.26 -30.83 19.96
C CYS A 143 4.49 -32.03 19.01
N GLU A 144 4.75 -33.20 19.59
CA GLU A 144 4.81 -34.49 18.87
C GLU A 144 3.39 -34.97 18.55
N LEU A 145 3.10 -35.24 17.27
CA LEU A 145 1.95 -36.04 16.85
C LEU A 145 2.41 -37.15 15.91
N ASN A 146 2.37 -38.38 16.42
CA ASN A 146 2.59 -39.63 15.70
C ASN A 146 1.40 -39.95 14.78
N THR A 147 1.57 -39.87 13.46
CA THR A 147 0.83 -40.73 12.48
C THR A 147 1.67 -40.93 11.22
N GLY A 148 1.80 -42.20 10.77
CA GLY A 148 2.74 -42.65 9.74
C GLY A 148 2.36 -42.36 8.28
N GLY A 149 1.93 -41.14 7.96
CA GLY A 149 1.84 -40.61 6.59
C GLY A 149 2.86 -39.48 6.42
N GLN A 150 3.58 -39.40 5.29
CA GLN A 150 4.63 -38.40 5.10
C GLN A 150 4.00 -37.01 4.88
N LEU A 151 4.11 -36.15 5.88
CA LEU A 151 3.51 -34.81 5.92
C LEU A 151 4.33 -33.83 5.04
N THR A 152 3.67 -33.04 4.18
CA THR A 152 4.17 -31.83 3.51
C THR A 152 4.58 -30.76 4.53
N GLN A 153 5.84 -30.35 4.50
CA GLN A 153 6.39 -29.29 5.34
C GLN A 153 6.30 -27.93 4.65
N ILE A 154 5.80 -26.90 5.33
CA ILE A 154 5.86 -25.51 4.86
C ILE A 154 7.02 -24.80 5.57
N VAL A 155 7.95 -24.25 4.79
CA VAL A 155 9.15 -23.55 5.29
C VAL A 155 9.08 -22.08 4.88
N THR A 156 9.14 -21.19 5.87
CA THR A 156 9.15 -19.74 5.66
C THR A 156 10.57 -19.21 5.61
N CYS A 157 10.90 -18.52 4.51
CA CYS A 157 12.22 -18.00 4.19
C CYS A 157 12.23 -16.47 4.40
N ASN A 158 12.49 -16.00 5.62
CA ASN A 158 12.44 -14.58 5.99
C ASN A 158 13.77 -14.08 6.59
N PRO A 159 14.85 -14.01 5.81
CA PRO A 159 16.10 -13.44 6.31
C PRO A 159 15.86 -11.96 6.65
N MET A 160 16.41 -11.48 7.76
CA MET A 160 16.27 -10.09 8.20
C MET A 160 17.62 -9.35 8.26
N SER A 161 18.72 -10.11 8.21
CA SER A 161 20.10 -9.64 8.19
C SER A 161 20.90 -10.25 7.05
N LEU A 162 22.09 -9.71 6.78
CA LEU A 162 23.04 -10.23 5.81
C LEU A 162 23.56 -11.61 6.22
N GLU A 163 23.75 -11.84 7.52
CA GLU A 163 24.12 -13.14 8.06
C GLU A 163 22.97 -14.16 7.90
N ASP A 164 21.73 -13.75 8.12
CA ASP A 164 20.59 -14.63 7.87
C ASP A 164 20.51 -15.07 6.42
N ALA A 165 20.67 -14.13 5.49
CA ALA A 165 20.59 -14.39 4.05
C ALA A 165 21.72 -15.31 3.54
N LEU A 166 22.93 -15.19 4.09
CA LEU A 166 24.11 -15.89 3.60
C LEU A 166 24.42 -17.18 4.35
N VAL A 167 24.10 -17.25 5.64
CA VAL A 167 24.55 -18.31 6.54
C VAL A 167 23.35 -19.06 7.11
N THR A 168 22.51 -18.40 7.92
CA THR A 168 21.40 -19.05 8.64
C THR A 168 20.44 -19.74 7.69
N GLN A 169 20.08 -19.08 6.59
CA GLN A 169 19.12 -19.61 5.62
C GLN A 169 19.65 -20.85 4.88
N PHE A 170 20.95 -20.94 4.61
CA PHE A 170 21.54 -22.13 3.97
C PHE A 170 21.55 -23.35 4.90
N ARG A 171 21.77 -23.14 6.21
CA ARG A 171 21.61 -24.22 7.22
C ARG A 171 20.16 -24.69 7.29
N GLN A 172 19.22 -23.77 7.42
CA GLN A 172 17.79 -24.07 7.52
C GLN A 172 17.26 -24.79 6.27
N LEU A 173 17.65 -24.34 5.08
CA LEU A 173 17.29 -25.02 3.84
C LEU A 173 17.97 -26.39 3.74
N GLY A 174 19.21 -26.54 4.19
CA GLY A 174 19.88 -27.84 4.27
C GLY A 174 19.11 -28.85 5.13
N GLU A 175 18.69 -28.44 6.32
CA GLU A 175 17.86 -29.26 7.22
C GLU A 175 16.51 -29.61 6.59
N ALA A 176 15.78 -28.62 6.08
CA ALA A 176 14.47 -28.81 5.48
C ALA A 176 14.48 -29.69 4.22
N LEU A 177 15.61 -29.74 3.52
CA LEU A 177 15.78 -30.52 2.29
C LEU A 177 16.50 -31.85 2.52
N ASP A 178 16.70 -32.28 3.77
CA ASP A 178 17.39 -33.54 4.13
C ASP A 178 18.82 -33.62 3.55
N VAL A 179 19.50 -32.47 3.48
CA VAL A 179 20.92 -32.32 3.06
C VAL A 179 21.71 -31.41 4.03
N PRO A 180 21.67 -31.66 5.36
CA PRO A 180 22.21 -30.76 6.38
C PRO A 180 23.73 -30.56 6.25
N GLU A 181 24.49 -31.58 5.83
CA GLU A 181 25.95 -31.43 5.66
C GLU A 181 26.31 -30.45 4.54
N VAL A 182 25.56 -30.47 3.44
CA VAL A 182 25.75 -29.53 2.32
C VAL A 182 25.36 -28.12 2.76
N GLY A 183 24.24 -27.99 3.47
CA GLY A 183 23.81 -26.72 4.06
C GLY A 183 24.85 -26.10 4.98
N GLU A 184 25.42 -26.89 5.90
CA GLU A 184 26.45 -26.42 6.83
C GLU A 184 27.75 -26.03 6.13
N VAL A 185 28.23 -26.85 5.18
CA VAL A 185 29.45 -26.55 4.42
C VAL A 185 29.30 -25.24 3.65
N MET A 186 28.16 -25.04 2.97
CA MET A 186 27.92 -23.79 2.24
C MET A 186 27.77 -22.60 3.18
N ALA A 187 27.06 -22.76 4.30
CA ALA A 187 26.91 -21.71 5.30
C ALA A 187 28.28 -21.27 5.87
N GLN A 188 29.17 -22.22 6.18
CA GLN A 188 30.53 -21.92 6.63
C GLN A 188 31.34 -21.19 5.54
N GLN A 189 31.29 -21.68 4.29
CA GLN A 189 31.99 -21.04 3.17
C GLN A 189 31.52 -19.59 2.95
N HIS A 190 30.21 -19.35 2.99
CA HIS A 190 29.65 -18.02 2.85
C HIS A 190 30.04 -17.11 4.02
N GLY A 191 30.05 -17.64 5.25
CA GLY A 191 30.48 -16.92 6.45
C GLY A 191 31.95 -16.51 6.38
N ASP A 192 32.82 -17.43 5.95
CA ASP A 192 34.26 -17.15 5.77
C ASP A 192 34.49 -16.10 4.69
N GLN A 193 33.79 -16.19 3.55
CA GLN A 193 33.88 -15.20 2.47
C GLN A 193 33.36 -13.82 2.90
N LEU A 194 32.25 -13.77 3.65
CA LEU A 194 31.71 -12.52 4.21
C LEU A 194 32.73 -11.86 5.14
N GLN A 195 33.40 -12.64 5.99
CA GLN A 195 34.42 -12.13 6.90
C GLN A 195 35.66 -11.62 6.16
N GLN A 196 36.12 -12.36 5.14
CA GLN A 196 37.24 -11.95 4.29
C GLN A 196 36.96 -10.58 3.62
N LEU A 197 35.78 -10.40 3.03
CA LEU A 197 35.40 -9.14 2.37
C LEU A 197 35.29 -7.98 3.38
N LYS A 198 34.79 -8.22 4.59
CA LYS A 198 34.76 -7.22 5.67
C LYS A 198 36.17 -6.79 6.10
N GLU A 199 37.12 -7.71 6.13
CA GLU A 199 38.52 -7.42 6.48
C GLU A 199 39.22 -6.62 5.39
N GLU A 200 39.00 -6.99 4.12
CA GLU A 200 39.48 -6.22 2.97
C GLU A 200 38.93 -4.79 2.98
N ALA A 201 37.62 -4.62 3.16
CA ALA A 201 36.98 -3.32 3.26
C ALA A 201 37.55 -2.48 4.40
N ARG A 202 37.87 -3.10 5.55
CA ARG A 202 38.48 -2.41 6.69
C ARG A 202 39.88 -1.89 6.34
N GLY A 203 40.71 -2.71 5.70
CA GLY A 203 42.04 -2.29 5.24
C GLY A 203 41.97 -1.12 4.25
N LEU A 204 40.99 -1.15 3.34
CA LEU A 204 40.76 -0.06 2.39
C LEU A 204 40.28 1.23 3.09
N VAL A 205 39.36 1.14 4.06
CA VAL A 205 38.93 2.30 4.87
C VAL A 205 40.10 2.91 5.64
N GLU A 206 40.96 2.09 6.24
CA GLU A 206 42.17 2.55 6.96
C GLU A 206 43.14 3.27 6.03
N SER A 207 43.36 2.74 4.82
CA SER A 207 44.23 3.37 3.81
C SER A 207 43.68 4.71 3.30
N ARG A 208 42.35 4.83 3.18
CA ARG A 208 41.65 6.03 2.68
C ARG A 208 41.40 7.09 3.75
N GLY A 209 41.36 6.69 5.02
CA GLY A 209 41.11 7.56 6.17
C GLY A 209 39.66 8.06 6.31
N SER A 210 38.71 7.53 5.54
CA SER A 210 37.29 7.89 5.62
C SER A 210 36.37 6.81 5.05
N ARG A 211 35.13 6.76 5.54
CA ARG A 211 34.06 5.87 5.05
C ARG A 211 33.21 6.61 4.02
N PRO A 212 33.11 6.14 2.76
CA PRO A 212 32.25 6.75 1.75
C PRO A 212 30.78 6.74 2.20
N ARG A 213 30.07 7.86 2.01
CA ARG A 213 28.63 7.99 2.29
C ARG A 213 27.83 7.51 1.10
N VAL A 214 27.01 6.50 1.32
CA VAL A 214 26.32 5.75 0.27
C VAL A 214 24.82 5.94 0.39
N LEU A 215 24.20 6.44 -0.68
CA LEU A 215 22.75 6.47 -0.84
C LEU A 215 22.32 5.24 -1.63
N MET A 216 21.63 4.30 -0.97
CA MET A 216 21.11 3.08 -1.59
C MET A 216 19.66 3.32 -1.99
N VAL A 217 19.37 3.35 -3.29
CA VAL A 217 18.05 3.71 -3.85
C VAL A 217 17.36 2.46 -4.37
N GLU A 218 16.20 2.13 -3.82
CA GLU A 218 15.38 0.98 -4.22
C GLU A 218 14.19 1.38 -5.10
N TRP A 219 13.68 2.62 -4.98
CA TRP A 219 12.69 3.23 -5.88
C TRP A 219 13.03 4.70 -6.17
N LEU A 220 12.77 5.16 -7.40
CA LEU A 220 13.08 6.52 -7.82
C LEU A 220 11.97 7.53 -7.48
N GLU A 221 10.70 7.13 -7.54
CA GLU A 221 9.54 7.96 -7.20
C GLU A 221 8.37 7.11 -6.67
N PRO A 222 7.88 7.35 -5.43
CA PRO A 222 8.55 8.17 -4.41
C PRO A 222 9.92 7.56 -4.04
N LEU A 223 10.86 8.40 -3.61
CA LEU A 223 12.19 7.94 -3.21
C LEU A 223 12.08 6.94 -2.07
N PHE A 224 12.55 5.71 -2.30
CA PHE A 224 12.67 4.68 -1.27
C PHE A 224 14.13 4.27 -1.12
N LEU A 225 14.61 4.28 0.12
CA LEU A 225 16.01 4.06 0.44
C LEU A 225 16.21 2.74 1.21
N GLY A 226 17.23 1.99 0.82
CA GLY A 226 17.65 0.75 1.47
C GLY A 226 18.43 1.00 2.75
N THR A 227 17.78 1.58 3.76
CA THR A 227 18.40 1.97 5.03
C THR A 227 18.25 0.93 6.14
N LYS A 228 17.67 -0.24 5.87
CA LYS A 228 17.37 -1.25 6.91
C LYS A 228 17.76 -2.65 6.46
N GLY A 229 17.85 -3.55 7.44
CA GLY A 229 18.18 -4.97 7.23
C GLY A 229 19.50 -5.17 6.48
N TRP A 230 19.55 -6.20 5.64
CA TRP A 230 20.75 -6.54 4.88
C TRP A 230 21.20 -5.44 3.91
N MET A 231 20.30 -4.57 3.44
CA MET A 231 20.64 -3.43 2.56
C MET A 231 21.54 -2.41 3.27
N ARG A 232 21.30 -2.17 4.57
CA ARG A 232 22.24 -1.40 5.40
C ARG A 232 23.52 -2.19 5.64
N GLU A 233 23.38 -3.43 6.10
CA GLU A 233 24.52 -4.22 6.55
C GLU A 233 25.54 -4.47 5.43
N ILE A 234 25.11 -4.62 4.18
CA ILE A 234 26.01 -4.80 3.04
C ILE A 234 26.83 -3.52 2.74
N VAL A 235 26.22 -2.34 2.88
CA VAL A 235 26.94 -1.05 2.76
C VAL A 235 27.97 -0.90 3.87
N GLU A 236 27.58 -1.24 5.09
CA GLU A 236 28.46 -1.16 6.26
C GLU A 236 29.59 -2.19 6.19
N ALA A 237 29.31 -3.40 5.73
CA ALA A 237 30.28 -4.47 5.47
C ALA A 237 31.28 -4.08 4.38
N ALA A 238 30.84 -3.34 3.35
CA ALA A 238 31.71 -2.77 2.33
C ALA A 238 32.56 -1.58 2.83
N GLY A 239 32.46 -1.21 4.11
CA GLY A 239 33.19 -0.09 4.70
C GLY A 239 32.56 1.28 4.44
N GLY A 240 31.37 1.33 3.84
CA GLY A 240 30.59 2.56 3.65
C GLY A 240 29.84 3.02 4.90
N ARG A 241 29.23 4.21 4.80
CA ARG A 241 28.25 4.75 5.75
C ARG A 241 26.93 4.99 5.00
N VAL A 242 25.83 4.44 5.49
CA VAL A 242 24.50 4.65 4.89
C VAL A 242 24.04 6.09 5.09
N VAL A 243 23.48 6.69 4.03
CA VAL A 243 22.75 7.95 4.08
C VAL A 243 21.28 7.64 4.37
N GLU A 244 20.78 8.10 5.52
CA GLU A 244 19.43 7.80 6.02
C GLU A 244 18.32 8.52 5.25
N GLY A 245 18.67 9.65 4.63
CA GLY A 245 17.75 10.53 3.93
C GLY A 245 18.48 11.77 3.42
N LEU A 246 17.84 12.50 2.51
CA LEU A 246 18.42 13.70 1.89
C LEU A 246 17.99 15.00 2.57
N GLU A 247 17.08 14.93 3.54
CA GLU A 247 16.50 16.10 4.23
C GLU A 247 17.52 16.83 5.13
N THR A 248 18.51 16.10 5.65
CA THR A 248 19.54 16.63 6.54
C THR A 248 20.63 17.41 5.79
N GLY A 249 20.64 17.37 4.46
CA GLY A 249 21.70 17.94 3.63
C GLY A 249 23.06 17.26 3.82
N GLU A 250 23.11 16.05 4.39
CA GLU A 250 24.36 15.29 4.50
C GLU A 250 24.92 15.01 3.09
N PRO A 251 26.22 15.28 2.82
CA PRO A 251 26.76 15.08 1.49
C PRO A 251 26.84 13.59 1.14
N VAL A 252 26.56 13.26 -0.12
CA VAL A 252 26.58 11.90 -0.66
C VAL A 252 27.84 11.71 -1.50
N ASP A 253 28.59 10.62 -1.28
CA ASP A 253 29.79 10.31 -2.08
C ASP A 253 29.46 9.36 -3.24
N VAL A 254 28.59 8.38 -2.99
CA VAL A 254 28.18 7.34 -3.94
C VAL A 254 26.68 7.11 -3.87
N VAL A 255 26.03 7.00 -5.02
CA VAL A 255 24.65 6.53 -5.15
C VAL A 255 24.67 5.17 -5.80
N VAL A 256 23.96 4.21 -5.23
CA VAL A 256 23.70 2.90 -5.84
C VAL A 256 22.20 2.79 -6.08
N VAL A 257 21.81 2.75 -7.35
CA VAL A 257 20.42 2.61 -7.77
C VAL A 257 20.17 1.14 -8.09
N ALA A 258 19.52 0.44 -7.16
CA ALA A 258 19.22 -0.99 -7.21
C ALA A 258 17.70 -1.20 -7.18
N LEU A 259 17.04 -0.88 -8.30
CA LEU A 259 15.57 -0.84 -8.33
C LEU A 259 14.96 -2.23 -8.26
N CYS A 260 14.21 -2.50 -7.18
CA CYS A 260 13.64 -3.82 -6.94
C CYS A 260 12.73 -4.26 -8.10
N GLY A 261 13.02 -5.44 -8.66
CA GLY A 261 12.26 -6.03 -9.77
C GLY A 261 12.50 -5.42 -11.15
N LEU A 262 13.46 -4.50 -11.29
CA LEU A 262 13.81 -3.85 -12.55
C LEU A 262 15.21 -4.30 -12.99
N SER A 263 15.35 -4.63 -14.28
CA SER A 263 16.66 -4.95 -14.85
C SER A 263 17.50 -3.69 -15.02
N LEU A 264 18.80 -3.86 -15.20
CA LEU A 264 19.74 -2.76 -15.42
C LEU A 264 19.28 -1.80 -16.55
N ASP A 265 18.84 -2.34 -17.68
CA ASP A 265 18.38 -1.53 -18.82
C ASP A 265 17.05 -0.80 -18.54
N LYS A 266 16.16 -1.40 -17.75
CA LYS A 266 14.92 -0.73 -17.33
C LYS A 266 15.19 0.38 -16.33
N THR A 267 16.12 0.17 -15.39
CA THR A 267 16.59 1.20 -14.46
C THR A 267 17.21 2.38 -15.22
N GLU A 268 18.05 2.11 -16.21
CA GLU A 268 18.62 3.15 -17.07
C GLU A 268 17.54 3.92 -17.83
N THR A 269 16.60 3.20 -18.45
CA THR A 269 15.47 3.81 -19.18
C THR A 269 14.66 4.74 -18.25
N GLU A 270 14.38 4.30 -17.03
CA GLU A 270 13.62 5.08 -16.06
C GLU A 270 14.31 6.40 -15.65
N LEU A 271 15.64 6.35 -15.47
CA LEU A 271 16.45 7.54 -15.24
C LEU A 271 16.49 8.45 -16.47
N LEU A 272 16.70 7.90 -17.67
CA LEU A 272 16.73 8.67 -18.91
C LEU A 272 15.40 9.36 -19.19
N GLU A 273 14.27 8.74 -18.84
CA GLU A 273 12.93 9.32 -18.98
C GLU A 273 12.61 10.36 -17.90
N GLY A 274 13.52 10.61 -16.95
CA GLY A 274 13.33 11.59 -15.89
C GLY A 274 12.24 11.19 -14.90
N ARG A 275 11.98 9.88 -14.71
CA ARG A 275 11.10 9.37 -13.64
C ARG A 275 11.80 9.40 -12.28
N VAL A 276 12.36 10.55 -11.96
CA VAL A 276 13.06 10.85 -10.71
C VAL A 276 12.34 12.00 -10.01
N GLY A 277 12.26 11.96 -8.68
CA GLY A 277 11.66 13.03 -7.88
C GLY A 277 12.61 14.20 -7.64
N ASP A 278 12.16 15.19 -6.88
CA ASP A 278 12.90 16.44 -6.55
C ASP A 278 14.26 16.18 -5.89
N TRP A 279 14.37 15.03 -5.21
CA TRP A 279 15.58 14.56 -4.58
C TRP A 279 16.77 14.47 -5.55
N TRP A 280 16.52 14.17 -6.83
CA TRP A 280 17.55 14.05 -7.86
C TRP A 280 18.20 15.40 -8.14
N THR A 281 17.39 16.45 -8.26
CA THR A 281 17.89 17.82 -8.42
C THR A 281 18.67 18.24 -7.17
N ALA A 282 18.13 17.99 -5.98
CA ALA A 282 18.82 18.31 -4.72
C ALA A 282 20.20 17.64 -4.64
N LEU A 283 20.27 16.35 -5.00
CA LEU A 283 21.51 15.58 -5.06
C LEU A 283 22.56 16.19 -6.01
N LEU A 284 22.12 16.66 -7.19
CA LEU A 284 23.02 17.23 -8.21
C LEU A 284 23.39 18.70 -7.96
N THR A 285 22.72 19.40 -7.04
CA THR A 285 23.07 20.77 -6.65
C THR A 285 24.14 20.86 -5.55
N GLY A 286 24.59 19.72 -5.02
CA GLY A 286 25.64 19.69 -3.98
C GLY A 286 27.01 20.15 -4.47
N GLU A 287 27.88 20.58 -3.55
CA GLU A 287 29.24 21.07 -3.84
C GLU A 287 30.11 20.04 -4.57
N LYS A 288 29.84 18.75 -4.38
CA LYS A 288 30.51 17.63 -5.03
C LYS A 288 29.46 16.64 -5.54
N LEU A 289 29.50 16.37 -6.84
CA LEU A 289 28.62 15.39 -7.47
C LEU A 289 28.99 13.97 -7.02
N PRO A 290 28.02 13.15 -6.57
CA PRO A 290 28.27 11.76 -6.23
C PRO A 290 28.53 10.92 -7.48
N LYS A 291 29.29 9.83 -7.34
CA LYS A 291 29.34 8.77 -8.38
C LYS A 291 28.03 8.00 -8.33
N VAL A 292 27.31 7.92 -9.46
CA VAL A 292 26.03 7.20 -9.54
C VAL A 292 26.24 5.88 -10.27
N PHE A 293 26.08 4.78 -9.54
CA PHE A 293 26.06 3.45 -10.11
C PHE A 293 24.61 2.98 -10.23
N ILE A 294 24.25 2.49 -11.41
CA ILE A 294 23.00 1.75 -11.61
C ILE A 294 23.36 0.26 -11.71
N VAL A 295 22.56 -0.57 -11.07
CA VAL A 295 22.79 -2.03 -11.01
C VAL A 295 21.52 -2.77 -11.39
N ASP A 296 21.65 -4.05 -11.75
CA ASP A 296 20.49 -4.88 -11.98
C ASP A 296 19.78 -5.22 -10.65
N GLY A 297 18.70 -4.49 -10.34
CA GLY A 297 17.93 -4.65 -9.10
C GLY A 297 16.93 -5.82 -9.11
N THR A 298 16.81 -6.54 -10.23
CA THR A 298 16.13 -7.85 -10.27
C THR A 298 17.01 -8.92 -9.64
N SER A 299 18.33 -8.76 -9.73
CA SER A 299 19.29 -9.83 -9.52
C SER A 299 20.27 -9.55 -8.37
N MET A 300 20.60 -8.30 -8.10
CA MET A 300 21.60 -7.88 -7.11
C MET A 300 20.97 -7.04 -5.99
N PHE A 301 21.50 -7.19 -4.77
CA PHE A 301 21.10 -6.50 -3.52
C PHE A 301 19.71 -6.84 -2.95
N THR A 302 18.69 -6.97 -3.80
CA THR A 302 17.28 -7.07 -3.38
C THR A 302 16.82 -8.51 -3.09
N ARG A 303 17.58 -9.52 -3.54
CA ARG A 303 17.30 -10.94 -3.26
C ARG A 303 18.30 -11.50 -2.22
N PRO A 304 17.82 -12.06 -1.10
CA PRO A 304 18.67 -12.64 -0.08
C PRO A 304 19.21 -14.01 -0.51
N THR A 305 20.28 -14.00 -1.29
CA THR A 305 20.92 -15.18 -1.85
C THR A 305 22.43 -15.06 -1.73
N ARG A 306 23.18 -16.12 -2.06
CA ARG A 306 24.65 -16.06 -2.10
C ARG A 306 25.21 -14.97 -3.03
N ARG A 307 24.42 -14.44 -3.97
CA ARG A 307 24.83 -13.30 -4.81
C ARG A 307 25.05 -12.01 -4.03
N LEU A 308 24.56 -11.92 -2.78
CA LEU A 308 24.94 -10.82 -1.89
C LEU A 308 26.45 -10.78 -1.60
N LEU A 309 27.17 -11.91 -1.66
CA LEU A 309 28.64 -11.90 -1.56
C LEU A 309 29.28 -11.27 -2.80
N VAL A 310 28.74 -11.56 -3.98
CA VAL A 310 29.20 -10.95 -5.25
C VAL A 310 28.90 -9.44 -5.26
N ALA A 311 27.72 -9.05 -4.77
CA ALA A 311 27.35 -7.65 -4.62
C ALA A 311 28.20 -6.92 -3.58
N LEU A 312 28.57 -7.59 -2.48
CA LEU A 312 29.46 -7.05 -1.45
C LEU A 312 30.87 -6.83 -2.00
N GLU A 313 31.45 -7.83 -2.68
CA GLU A 313 32.77 -7.71 -3.31
C GLU A 313 32.80 -6.56 -4.30
N TRP A 314 31.79 -6.46 -5.17
CA TRP A 314 31.66 -5.33 -6.08
C TRP A 314 31.56 -4.00 -5.33
N LEU A 315 30.75 -3.92 -4.27
CA LEU A 315 30.56 -2.70 -3.52
C LEU A 315 31.84 -2.26 -2.80
N VAL A 316 32.66 -3.20 -2.30
CA VAL A 316 33.98 -2.89 -1.72
C VAL A 316 34.84 -2.11 -2.73
N HIS A 317 34.99 -2.62 -3.95
CA HIS A 317 35.77 -1.94 -4.98
C HIS A 317 35.09 -0.66 -5.50
N ALA A 318 33.76 -0.64 -5.66
CA ALA A 318 33.04 0.54 -6.11
C ALA A 318 33.17 1.72 -5.12
N LEU A 319 33.22 1.44 -3.82
CA LEU A 319 33.37 2.46 -2.79
C LEU A 319 34.82 2.95 -2.66
N HIS A 320 35.79 2.04 -2.70
CA HIS A 320 37.17 2.36 -2.34
C HIS A 320 38.10 2.57 -3.54
N GLU A 321 37.89 1.83 -4.62
CA GLU A 321 38.74 1.81 -5.81
C GLU A 321 37.92 1.90 -7.13
N PRO A 322 37.01 2.89 -7.29
CA PRO A 322 36.07 2.95 -8.41
C PRO A 322 36.72 3.07 -9.81
N GLU A 323 38.03 3.32 -9.88
CA GLU A 323 38.82 3.43 -11.13
C GLU A 323 39.88 2.33 -11.26
N GLY A 324 39.92 1.39 -10.30
CA GLY A 324 40.85 0.27 -10.26
C GLY A 324 40.61 -0.73 -11.39
N SER A 325 41.60 -1.61 -11.64
CA SER A 325 41.51 -2.65 -12.66
C SER A 325 40.37 -3.63 -12.39
N TRP A 326 40.13 -3.98 -11.11
CA TRP A 326 39.06 -4.89 -10.74
C TRP A 326 37.69 -4.42 -11.25
N MET A 327 37.36 -3.13 -11.09
CA MET A 327 36.10 -2.55 -11.57
C MET A 327 35.94 -2.67 -13.09
N LYS A 328 37.04 -2.55 -13.86
CA LYS A 328 37.03 -2.63 -15.33
C LYS A 328 36.83 -4.05 -15.82
N ASP A 329 37.39 -5.03 -15.10
CA ASP A 329 37.34 -6.44 -15.46
C ASP A 329 36.14 -7.18 -14.84
N SER A 330 35.39 -6.52 -13.94
CA SER A 330 34.25 -7.07 -13.24
C SER A 330 33.11 -7.45 -14.20
N THR A 331 32.52 -8.62 -13.97
CA THR A 331 31.31 -9.08 -14.69
C THR A 331 30.01 -8.72 -13.95
N PHE A 332 30.12 -7.99 -12.84
CA PHE A 332 28.97 -7.53 -12.08
C PHE A 332 28.08 -6.63 -12.96
N PRO A 333 26.74 -6.80 -12.97
CA PRO A 333 25.86 -6.07 -13.87
C PRO A 333 25.61 -4.64 -13.37
N TYR A 334 26.54 -3.73 -13.67
CA TYR A 334 26.44 -2.30 -13.35
C TYR A 334 26.75 -1.39 -14.55
N LYS A 335 26.30 -0.13 -14.46
CA LYS A 335 26.79 0.98 -15.29
C LYS A 335 27.09 2.17 -14.39
N LEU A 336 28.17 2.90 -14.69
CA LEU A 336 28.37 4.24 -14.15
C LEU A 336 27.47 5.18 -14.96
N PHE A 337 26.47 5.78 -14.30
CA PHE A 337 25.44 6.56 -14.96
C PHE A 337 25.85 8.03 -15.07
N ASP A 338 25.79 8.58 -16.28
CA ASP A 338 25.99 10.01 -16.52
C ASP A 338 24.72 10.77 -16.15
N THR A 339 24.77 11.47 -15.02
CA THR A 339 23.64 12.19 -14.45
C THR A 339 23.13 13.33 -15.33
N SER A 340 23.91 13.77 -16.32
CA SER A 340 23.49 14.78 -17.30
C SER A 340 22.52 14.24 -18.35
N LEU A 341 22.42 12.91 -18.51
CA LEU A 341 21.56 12.24 -19.49
C LEU A 341 20.11 12.06 -19.04
N VAL A 342 19.82 12.23 -17.75
CA VAL A 342 18.45 12.29 -17.26
C VAL A 342 17.73 13.36 -18.07
N ALA A 343 16.68 12.98 -18.81
CA ALA A 343 15.88 13.97 -19.53
C ALA A 343 15.52 15.05 -18.52
N ARG A 344 15.89 16.29 -18.83
CA ARG A 344 15.39 17.46 -18.11
C ARG A 344 13.89 17.41 -18.35
N GLY A 345 13.19 16.73 -17.46
CA GLY A 345 11.82 16.34 -17.68
C GLY A 345 11.06 17.59 -18.08
N SER A 346 10.44 17.57 -19.26
CA SER A 346 9.34 18.47 -19.56
C SER A 346 8.14 18.07 -18.70
N LYS A 347 8.31 18.06 -17.39
CA LYS A 347 7.25 18.52 -16.52
C LYS A 347 7.52 20.01 -16.40
N THR A 348 6.65 20.80 -17.02
CA THR A 348 6.23 22.06 -16.42
C THR A 348 5.77 21.76 -14.99
N GLU A 349 6.71 21.52 -14.07
CA GLU A 349 6.63 22.24 -12.82
C GLU A 349 6.81 23.69 -13.23
N GLU A 350 5.74 24.45 -13.09
CA GLU A 350 5.87 25.89 -12.97
C GLU A 350 6.93 26.10 -11.88
N THR A 351 8.18 26.36 -12.28
CA THR A 351 9.14 27.01 -11.39
C THR A 351 8.39 28.26 -10.98
N MET A 352 7.87 28.27 -9.75
CA MET A 352 7.02 29.36 -9.28
C MET A 352 7.82 30.62 -9.57
N SER A 353 7.25 31.49 -10.39
CA SER A 353 7.94 32.72 -10.77
C SER A 353 8.37 33.45 -9.48
N PRO A 354 9.42 34.28 -9.51
CA PRO A 354 9.84 35.04 -8.34
C PRO A 354 8.66 35.73 -7.61
N GLU A 355 7.67 36.19 -8.38
CA GLU A 355 6.43 36.78 -7.88
C GLU A 355 5.53 35.77 -7.14
N LEU A 356 5.42 34.53 -7.63
CA LEU A 356 4.67 33.46 -6.97
C LEU A 356 5.35 32.98 -5.67
N LEU A 357 6.69 32.94 -5.65
CA LEU A 357 7.46 32.63 -4.43
C LEU A 357 7.27 33.70 -3.35
N GLU A 358 7.28 34.98 -3.74
CA GLU A 358 6.97 36.10 -2.84
C GLU A 358 5.54 36.01 -2.29
N ILE A 359 4.57 35.67 -3.14
CA ILE A 359 3.17 35.44 -2.73
C ILE A 359 3.08 34.31 -1.68
N GLU A 360 3.82 33.21 -1.87
CA GLU A 360 3.83 32.08 -0.95
C GLU A 360 4.53 32.43 0.37
N GLU A 361 5.62 33.19 0.34
CA GLU A 361 6.30 33.72 1.53
C GLU A 361 5.37 34.61 2.37
N LEU A 362 4.70 35.57 1.72
CA LEU A 362 3.75 36.48 2.38
C LEU A 362 2.56 35.71 2.97
N HIS A 363 2.03 34.72 2.23
CA HIS A 363 0.96 33.87 2.73
C HIS A 363 1.40 33.04 3.94
N ARG A 364 2.59 32.43 3.89
CA ARG A 364 3.13 31.63 4.99
C ARG A 364 3.36 32.48 6.23
N ALA A 365 3.98 33.66 6.08
CA ALA A 365 4.16 34.62 7.15
C ALA A 365 2.81 35.06 7.75
N ALA A 366 1.81 35.33 6.92
CA ALA A 366 0.47 35.69 7.38
C ALA A 366 -0.22 34.52 8.12
N CYS A 367 -0.05 33.27 7.66
CA CYS A 367 -0.57 32.09 8.34
C CYS A 367 0.09 31.87 9.71
N VAL A 368 1.42 31.96 9.81
CA VAL A 368 2.18 31.85 11.07
C VAL A 368 1.71 32.90 12.07
N ASN A 369 1.47 34.13 11.61
CA ASN A 369 0.98 35.24 12.42
C ASN A 369 -0.55 35.23 12.64
N LYS A 370 -1.26 34.18 12.21
CA LYS A 370 -2.73 34.04 12.32
C LYS A 370 -3.51 35.23 11.74
N GLN A 371 -2.96 35.86 10.70
CA GLN A 371 -3.61 36.95 9.98
C GLN A 371 -4.67 36.40 9.02
N ALA A 372 -5.79 37.11 8.91
CA ALA A 372 -6.88 36.69 8.04
C ALA A 372 -6.59 36.87 6.55
N MET A 373 -5.83 37.92 6.20
CA MET A 373 -5.49 38.26 4.82
C MET A 373 -4.07 38.80 4.74
N TYR A 374 -3.47 38.70 3.57
CA TYR A 374 -2.26 39.44 3.17
C TYR A 374 -2.56 40.22 1.88
N THR A 375 -1.70 41.17 1.54
CA THR A 375 -1.82 41.93 0.30
C THR A 375 -0.97 41.27 -0.78
N ASP A 376 -1.58 40.92 -1.90
CA ASP A 376 -0.89 40.40 -3.09
C ASP A 376 0.00 41.52 -3.67
N PRO A 377 1.32 41.32 -3.77
CA PRO A 377 2.27 42.38 -4.13
C PRO A 377 2.12 42.85 -5.58
N ALA A 378 1.64 41.97 -6.48
CA ALA A 378 1.48 42.28 -7.89
C ALA A 378 0.16 43.02 -8.18
N THR A 379 -0.93 42.63 -7.50
CA THR A 379 -2.28 43.15 -7.79
C THR A 379 -2.80 44.15 -6.77
N GLY A 380 -2.20 44.22 -5.58
CA GLY A 380 -2.68 45.03 -4.45
C GLY A 380 -3.97 44.51 -3.79
N TYR A 381 -4.50 43.37 -4.23
CA TYR A 381 -5.71 42.79 -3.64
C TYR A 381 -5.44 42.14 -2.29
N SER A 382 -6.41 42.23 -1.39
CA SER A 382 -6.41 41.46 -0.15
C SER A 382 -6.80 40.00 -0.42
N VAL A 383 -5.90 39.07 -0.10
CA VAL A 383 -6.08 37.63 -0.34
C VAL A 383 -6.22 36.91 1.00
N MET A 384 -7.28 36.09 1.13
CA MET A 384 -7.53 35.30 2.34
C MET A 384 -6.46 34.22 2.54
N THR A 385 -5.99 34.07 3.78
CA THR A 385 -5.00 33.04 4.15
C THR A 385 -5.65 31.66 4.30
N ALA A 386 -4.84 30.59 4.19
CA ALA A 386 -5.32 29.24 4.46
C ALA A 386 -5.77 29.09 5.93
N TYR A 387 -5.10 29.80 6.86
CA TYR A 387 -5.47 29.87 8.27
C TYR A 387 -6.95 30.27 8.47
N ILE A 388 -7.37 31.44 7.97
CA ILE A 388 -8.75 31.90 8.19
C ILE A 388 -9.77 31.03 7.44
N LEU A 389 -9.37 30.46 6.30
CA LEU A 389 -10.24 29.57 5.53
C LEU A 389 -10.47 28.26 6.28
N LYS A 390 -9.44 27.69 6.94
CA LYS A 390 -9.57 26.52 7.83
C LYS A 390 -10.42 26.83 9.06
N GLU A 391 -10.22 28.00 9.70
CA GLU A 391 -11.04 28.43 10.84
C GLU A 391 -12.53 28.56 10.51
N ARG A 392 -12.87 28.93 9.27
CA ARG A 392 -14.26 29.01 8.81
C ARG A 392 -14.92 27.65 8.60
N GLN A 393 -14.14 26.58 8.42
CA GLN A 393 -14.62 25.22 8.14
C GLN A 393 -15.60 25.12 6.97
N VAL A 394 -15.55 26.05 6.00
CA VAL A 394 -16.48 26.11 4.86
C VAL A 394 -15.72 26.47 3.59
N CYS A 395 -15.85 25.64 2.55
CA CYS A 395 -15.43 25.99 1.19
C CYS A 395 -16.56 26.76 0.50
N CYS A 396 -16.37 28.07 0.26
CA CYS A 396 -17.39 28.95 -0.31
C CYS A 396 -17.71 28.65 -1.79
N GLY A 397 -16.77 28.05 -2.53
CA GLY A 397 -16.89 27.79 -3.96
C GLY A 397 -16.42 28.92 -4.88
N ASN A 398 -15.77 29.95 -4.34
CA ASN A 398 -15.30 31.12 -5.11
C ASN A 398 -13.88 30.97 -5.71
N GLY A 399 -13.24 29.82 -5.60
CA GLY A 399 -11.88 29.61 -6.16
C GLY A 399 -10.81 30.50 -5.52
N CYS A 400 -10.75 30.54 -4.18
CA CYS A 400 -9.77 31.32 -3.44
C CYS A 400 -8.34 30.84 -3.74
N ARG A 401 -7.37 31.76 -3.88
CA ARG A 401 -5.96 31.43 -4.19
C ARG A 401 -5.36 30.38 -3.27
N HIS A 402 -5.68 30.41 -1.97
CA HIS A 402 -5.11 29.54 -0.94
C HIS A 402 -6.15 28.62 -0.30
N CYS A 403 -7.05 28.06 -1.10
CA CYS A 403 -8.14 27.23 -0.59
C CYS A 403 -7.59 25.92 0.01
N PRO A 404 -7.70 25.71 1.34
CA PRO A 404 -7.13 24.52 1.98
C PRO A 404 -7.92 23.25 1.62
N TYR A 405 -9.12 23.40 1.08
CA TYR A 405 -10.07 22.33 0.76
C TYR A 405 -9.93 21.79 -0.67
N GLY A 406 -8.81 22.02 -1.36
CA GLY A 406 -8.62 21.56 -2.75
C GLY A 406 -9.71 22.03 -3.71
N HIS A 407 -10.30 23.20 -3.46
CA HIS A 407 -11.45 23.71 -4.21
C HIS A 407 -12.67 22.76 -4.26
N ALA A 408 -12.92 21.98 -3.21
CA ALA A 408 -14.02 21.01 -3.13
C ALA A 408 -15.40 21.54 -3.56
N ASN A 409 -15.70 22.83 -3.32
CA ASN A 409 -17.00 23.41 -3.68
C ASN A 409 -16.99 24.32 -4.93
N VAL A 410 -15.89 24.40 -5.67
CA VAL A 410 -15.76 25.27 -6.86
C VAL A 410 -16.34 24.56 -8.08
N LYS A 411 -17.45 25.09 -8.61
CA LYS A 411 -18.17 24.46 -9.73
C LYS A 411 -17.40 24.48 -11.05
N ASP A 412 -16.74 25.59 -11.35
CA ASP A 412 -16.01 25.77 -12.61
C ASP A 412 -14.64 25.05 -12.57
N PRO A 413 -14.41 24.02 -13.42
CA PRO A 413 -13.14 23.28 -13.47
C PRO A 413 -11.93 24.16 -13.76
N SER A 414 -12.07 25.20 -14.59
CA SER A 414 -10.96 26.09 -14.98
C SER A 414 -10.38 26.89 -13.80
N ARG A 415 -11.17 27.03 -12.72
CA ARG A 415 -10.80 27.74 -11.49
C ARG A 415 -10.25 26.81 -10.41
N ARG A 416 -10.20 25.49 -10.65
CA ARG A 416 -9.76 24.49 -9.67
C ARG A 416 -8.24 24.31 -9.69
N LYS A 417 -7.52 25.28 -9.15
CA LYS A 417 -6.04 25.26 -9.12
C LYS A 417 -5.41 24.68 -7.84
N ASN A 418 -6.16 24.60 -6.74
CA ASN A 418 -5.64 24.14 -5.45
C ASN A 418 -5.78 22.64 -5.21
N LYS A 419 -4.80 22.11 -4.48
CA LYS A 419 -4.80 20.76 -3.91
C LYS A 419 -5.15 20.80 -2.42
N LEU A 420 -5.50 19.64 -1.85
CA LEU A 420 -5.80 19.52 -0.42
C LEU A 420 -4.52 19.77 0.39
N ALA A 421 -4.51 20.80 1.23
CA ALA A 421 -3.34 21.19 2.02
C ALA A 421 -3.46 20.67 3.47
N GLY A 422 -3.15 19.37 3.64
CA GLY A 422 -3.28 18.65 4.91
C GLY A 422 -4.74 18.33 5.28
N ASN A 423 -4.94 17.78 6.48
CA ASN A 423 -6.27 17.42 6.96
C ASN A 423 -7.14 18.67 7.13
N VAL A 424 -8.40 18.58 6.66
CA VAL A 424 -9.36 19.69 6.72
C VAL A 424 -10.73 19.23 7.15
N PHE A 425 -11.43 20.11 7.85
CA PHE A 425 -12.79 19.88 8.33
C PHE A 425 -13.77 20.82 7.62
N LEU A 426 -14.76 20.25 6.95
CA LEU A 426 -15.79 20.92 6.17
C LEU A 426 -17.15 20.77 6.84
N ARG A 427 -17.85 21.87 7.02
CA ARG A 427 -19.27 21.89 7.42
C ARG A 427 -20.16 22.05 6.20
N PRO A 428 -21.35 21.43 6.21
CA PRO A 428 -22.36 21.64 5.18
C PRO A 428 -22.77 23.12 5.16
N ARG A 429 -22.87 23.73 3.97
CA ARG A 429 -23.21 25.16 3.82
C ARG A 429 -24.68 25.44 4.06
N ARG A 430 -25.54 24.47 3.80
CA ARG A 430 -27.00 24.56 3.91
C ARG A 430 -27.49 23.50 4.88
N ARG A 431 -28.53 23.85 5.64
CA ARG A 431 -29.35 22.91 6.42
C ARG A 431 -30.81 23.12 6.07
N SER A 432 -31.59 22.05 6.09
CA SER A 432 -33.02 22.08 5.80
C SER A 432 -33.74 23.05 6.74
N ARG A 433 -34.68 23.83 6.18
CA ARG A 433 -35.49 24.78 6.97
C ARG A 433 -36.29 24.04 8.03
N GLY A 434 -36.28 24.55 9.27
CA GLY A 434 -37.03 23.98 10.40
C GLY A 434 -36.19 23.16 11.39
N PHE A 435 -34.94 22.81 11.05
CA PHE A 435 -34.05 22.07 11.96
C PHE A 435 -33.06 22.98 12.69
N MET A 436 -32.76 22.64 13.94
CA MET A 436 -31.79 23.37 14.75
C MET A 436 -30.38 23.35 14.13
N LYS A 437 -29.61 24.42 14.35
CA LYS A 437 -28.22 24.55 13.89
C LYS A 437 -27.29 23.46 14.45
N ASP A 438 -27.70 22.79 15.52
CA ASP A 438 -26.97 21.69 16.17
C ASP A 438 -27.59 20.31 15.92
N SER A 439 -28.55 20.18 14.99
CA SER A 439 -29.07 18.88 14.54
C SER A 439 -27.93 17.94 14.09
N PRO A 440 -28.05 16.62 14.35
CA PRO A 440 -27.03 15.62 14.02
C PRO A 440 -26.77 15.50 12.50
N GLY A 441 -27.64 16.03 11.65
CA GLY A 441 -27.57 15.91 10.18
C GLY A 441 -28.11 14.56 9.69
N GLY A 442 -28.10 14.32 8.37
CA GLY A 442 -28.60 13.09 7.77
C GLY A 442 -30.12 12.95 7.80
N GLN A 443 -30.88 14.05 7.82
CA GLN A 443 -32.33 14.06 7.97
C GLN A 443 -33.03 13.23 6.88
N MET A 444 -32.51 13.26 5.65
CA MET A 444 -33.03 12.43 4.54
C MET A 444 -32.90 10.93 4.78
N LEU A 445 -32.04 10.51 5.71
CA LEU A 445 -31.85 9.10 6.08
C LEU A 445 -32.78 8.68 7.22
N TRP A 446 -33.31 9.61 8.00
CA TRP A 446 -34.18 9.31 9.14
C TRP A 446 -35.46 8.58 8.69
N PRO A 447 -35.87 7.46 9.32
CA PRO A 447 -37.15 6.83 9.01
C PRO A 447 -38.33 7.80 9.21
N GLU A 448 -39.35 7.70 8.36
CA GLU A 448 -40.53 8.57 8.45
C GLU A 448 -41.24 8.40 9.81
N GLY A 449 -41.55 9.51 10.47
CA GLY A 449 -42.30 9.53 11.74
C GLY A 449 -41.47 9.30 13.01
N ALA A 450 -40.16 9.05 12.91
CA ALA A 450 -39.29 8.95 14.09
C ALA A 450 -38.82 10.34 14.57
N GLU A 451 -38.99 10.68 15.85
CA GLU A 451 -38.50 11.94 16.41
C GLU A 451 -36.98 11.90 16.62
N ALA A 452 -36.28 12.95 16.18
CA ALA A 452 -34.86 13.13 16.49
C ALA A 452 -34.73 13.58 17.95
N GLY A 453 -34.42 12.65 18.86
CA GLY A 453 -34.26 12.95 20.29
C GLY A 453 -33.20 14.04 20.56
N SER A 454 -33.45 14.89 21.56
CA SER A 454 -32.70 16.14 21.81
C SER A 454 -31.37 15.95 22.58
N ASP A 455 -31.10 14.77 23.13
CA ASP A 455 -30.19 14.64 24.29
C ASP A 455 -28.83 13.93 24.02
N ALA A 456 -28.54 13.45 22.80
CA ALA A 456 -27.25 12.81 22.48
C ALA A 456 -26.11 13.81 22.19
N GLN A 457 -26.04 14.93 22.92
CA GLN A 457 -25.22 16.08 22.52
C GLN A 457 -23.71 15.87 22.69
N ASN A 458 -23.30 14.80 23.39
CA ASN A 458 -21.90 14.51 23.72
C ASN A 458 -21.27 13.34 22.95
N ASP A 459 -22.06 12.54 22.22
CA ASP A 459 -21.53 11.38 21.51
C ASP A 459 -21.28 11.71 20.03
N LEU A 460 -20.10 11.30 19.56
CA LEU A 460 -19.64 11.54 18.19
C LEU A 460 -19.39 10.20 17.50
N VAL A 461 -20.03 10.03 16.34
CA VAL A 461 -19.81 8.89 15.45
C VAL A 461 -19.04 9.35 14.23
N VAL A 462 -17.98 8.61 13.88
CA VAL A 462 -17.24 8.84 12.65
C VAL A 462 -17.58 7.74 11.66
N MET A 463 -18.18 8.13 10.53
CA MET A 463 -18.49 7.25 9.42
C MET A 463 -17.37 7.31 8.39
N PHE A 464 -16.70 6.18 8.15
CA PHE A 464 -15.75 6.06 7.05
C PHE A 464 -16.52 6.06 5.73
N TRP A 465 -16.36 7.15 4.98
CA TRP A 465 -17.18 7.47 3.83
C TRP A 465 -16.34 7.36 2.55
N SER A 466 -16.59 6.32 1.76
CA SER A 466 -15.95 6.15 0.44
C SER A 466 -16.64 6.95 -0.65
N GLY A 467 -17.90 7.34 -0.43
CA GLY A 467 -18.75 7.99 -1.43
C GLY A 467 -19.51 7.02 -2.33
N GLY A 468 -19.33 5.71 -2.13
CA GLY A 468 -20.03 4.65 -2.86
C GLY A 468 -21.25 4.08 -2.13
N LYS A 469 -21.95 3.16 -2.81
CA LYS A 469 -23.20 2.53 -2.34
C LYS A 469 -23.06 1.82 -1.00
N ASP A 470 -21.90 1.23 -0.71
CA ASP A 470 -21.69 0.40 0.49
C ASP A 470 -21.65 1.27 1.75
N SER A 471 -20.89 2.37 1.69
CA SER A 471 -20.91 3.41 2.72
C SER A 471 -22.28 4.08 2.86
N PHE A 472 -23.03 4.21 1.76
CA PHE A 472 -24.38 4.78 1.80
C PHE A 472 -25.40 3.87 2.49
N LEU A 473 -25.36 2.57 2.19
CA LEU A 473 -26.16 1.55 2.88
C LEU A 473 -25.80 1.47 4.37
N ALA A 474 -24.52 1.46 4.69
CA ALA A 474 -24.05 1.40 6.08
C ALA A 474 -24.51 2.62 6.88
N LEU A 475 -24.47 3.81 6.29
CA LEU A 475 -24.97 5.02 6.92
C LEU A 475 -26.50 4.96 7.10
N SER A 476 -27.28 4.49 6.13
CA SER A 476 -28.73 4.30 6.29
C SER A 476 -29.05 3.28 7.39
N ALA A 477 -28.39 2.12 7.38
CA ALA A 477 -28.58 1.07 8.37
C ALA A 477 -28.22 1.53 9.79
N LEU A 478 -27.22 2.40 9.94
CA LEU A 478 -26.92 3.06 11.20
C LEU A 478 -28.12 3.88 11.69
N TYR A 479 -28.65 4.78 10.86
CA TYR A 479 -29.79 5.63 11.18
C TYR A 479 -31.05 4.82 11.51
N GLU A 480 -31.34 3.78 10.72
CA GLU A 480 -32.45 2.84 10.96
C GLU A 480 -32.31 2.13 12.30
N SER A 481 -31.09 1.69 12.68
CA SER A 481 -30.88 1.01 13.96
C SER A 481 -31.16 1.92 15.16
N TYR A 482 -30.72 3.19 15.12
CA TYR A 482 -30.99 4.14 16.20
C TYR A 482 -32.48 4.47 16.30
N ALA A 483 -33.16 4.64 15.17
CA ALA A 483 -34.60 4.86 15.15
C ALA A 483 -35.38 3.66 15.69
N ALA A 484 -35.01 2.43 15.28
CA ALA A 484 -35.64 1.20 15.76
C ALA A 484 -35.45 0.99 17.28
N GLU A 485 -34.28 1.36 17.80
CA GLU A 485 -33.96 1.31 19.23
C GLU A 485 -34.51 2.51 20.02
N GLN A 486 -35.21 3.44 19.36
CA GLN A 486 -35.69 4.71 19.94
C GLN A 486 -34.58 5.51 20.65
N LYS A 487 -33.34 5.40 20.14
CA LYS A 487 -32.17 6.11 20.68
C LYS A 487 -32.00 7.46 19.98
N PRO A 488 -31.62 8.52 20.71
CA PRO A 488 -31.27 9.79 20.10
C PRO A 488 -30.03 9.62 19.20
N MET A 489 -30.04 10.25 18.02
CA MET A 489 -28.92 10.15 17.09
C MET A 489 -27.71 10.94 17.59
N PRO A 490 -26.53 10.33 17.71
CA PRO A 490 -25.30 11.04 17.97
C PRO A 490 -24.92 11.94 16.78
N ARG A 491 -23.99 12.87 16.99
CA ARG A 491 -23.47 13.67 15.88
C ARG A 491 -22.64 12.78 14.97
N VAL A 492 -22.94 12.77 13.67
CA VAL A 492 -22.19 11.98 12.68
C VAL A 492 -21.23 12.90 11.92
N VAL A 493 -19.99 12.45 11.72
CA VAL A 493 -18.99 13.08 10.86
C VAL A 493 -18.56 12.06 9.81
N LEU A 494 -18.59 12.47 8.55
CA LEU A 494 -18.00 11.69 7.46
C LEU A 494 -16.48 11.87 7.48
N LEU A 495 -15.73 10.79 7.35
CA LEU A 495 -14.29 10.82 7.18
C LEU A 495 -13.92 10.17 5.84
N THR A 496 -13.16 10.89 5.02
CA THR A 496 -12.69 10.38 3.72
C THR A 496 -11.22 10.73 3.52
N THR A 497 -10.44 9.76 3.08
CA THR A 497 -9.04 9.95 2.67
C THR A 497 -8.99 10.38 1.21
N ILE A 498 -8.13 11.36 0.91
CA ILE A 498 -7.96 11.94 -0.42
C ILE A 498 -6.47 11.98 -0.73
N ASP A 499 -6.10 11.49 -1.91
CA ASP A 499 -4.74 11.66 -2.41
C ASP A 499 -4.50 13.16 -2.69
N PRO A 500 -3.56 13.82 -1.98
CA PRO A 500 -3.29 15.23 -2.15
C PRO A 500 -2.73 15.56 -3.54
N LYS A 501 -2.13 14.60 -4.27
CA LYS A 501 -1.60 14.85 -5.61
C LYS A 501 -2.73 15.00 -6.64
N THR A 502 -3.79 14.22 -6.51
CA THR A 502 -4.88 14.06 -7.50
C THR A 502 -6.23 14.61 -7.06
N ASN A 503 -6.43 14.91 -5.77
CA ASN A 503 -7.71 15.31 -5.16
C ASN A 503 -8.85 14.28 -5.34
N VAL A 504 -8.52 13.00 -5.53
CA VAL A 504 -9.52 11.92 -5.60
C VAL A 504 -9.37 10.96 -4.42
N VAL A 505 -10.46 10.28 -4.08
CA VAL A 505 -10.44 9.11 -3.20
C VAL A 505 -9.68 8.00 -3.95
N PRO A 506 -8.58 7.46 -3.38
CA PRO A 506 -7.85 6.36 -4.00
C PRO A 506 -8.76 5.17 -4.30
N ILE A 507 -8.51 4.43 -5.38
CA ILE A 507 -9.26 3.23 -5.80
C ILE A 507 -10.70 3.52 -6.30
N GLN A 508 -11.53 4.20 -5.50
CA GLN A 508 -12.90 4.52 -5.90
C GLN A 508 -12.95 5.55 -7.03
N ASN A 509 -11.88 6.33 -7.23
CA ASN A 509 -11.76 7.36 -8.26
C ASN A 509 -12.87 8.43 -8.15
N ILE A 510 -13.21 8.82 -6.93
CA ILE A 510 -14.24 9.82 -6.64
C ILE A 510 -13.56 11.14 -6.25
N SER A 511 -13.89 12.22 -6.94
CA SER A 511 -13.29 13.53 -6.65
C SER A 511 -13.71 14.07 -5.28
N SER A 512 -12.81 14.81 -4.62
CA SER A 512 -13.12 15.50 -3.35
C SER A 512 -14.31 16.47 -3.49
N GLN A 513 -14.57 17.00 -4.69
CA GLN A 513 -15.74 17.80 -4.98
C GLN A 513 -17.04 17.00 -4.88
N THR A 514 -17.02 15.77 -5.39
CA THR A 514 -18.16 14.86 -5.30
C THR A 514 -18.39 14.45 -3.85
N ILE A 515 -17.34 14.11 -3.10
CA ILE A 515 -17.44 13.80 -1.66
C ILE A 515 -18.01 14.98 -0.87
N ALA A 516 -17.53 16.21 -1.11
CA ALA A 516 -18.06 17.40 -0.46
C ALA A 516 -19.52 17.67 -0.85
N ALA A 517 -19.91 17.42 -2.10
CA ALA A 517 -21.30 17.54 -2.53
C ALA A 517 -22.21 16.49 -1.88
N GLN A 518 -21.73 15.26 -1.68
CA GLN A 518 -22.45 14.21 -0.94
C GLN A 518 -22.65 14.61 0.53
N ALA A 519 -21.58 15.05 1.20
CA ALA A 519 -21.66 15.54 2.57
C ALA A 519 -22.62 16.72 2.72
N GLU A 520 -22.60 17.65 1.75
CA GLU A 520 -23.52 18.79 1.69
C GLU A 520 -24.98 18.34 1.50
N ALA A 521 -25.24 17.36 0.63
CA ALA A 521 -26.59 16.81 0.44
C ALA A 521 -27.09 16.09 1.69
N LEU A 522 -26.24 15.28 2.33
CA LEU A 522 -26.55 14.58 3.57
C LEU A 522 -26.63 15.51 4.80
N GLU A 523 -26.28 16.79 4.65
CA GLU A 523 -26.16 17.76 5.76
C GLU A 523 -25.21 17.31 6.89
N LEU A 524 -24.16 16.56 6.54
CA LEU A 524 -23.17 16.03 7.47
C LEU A 524 -21.83 16.77 7.37
N PRO A 525 -21.15 17.05 8.49
CA PRO A 525 -19.75 17.47 8.47
C PRO A 525 -18.85 16.42 7.84
N LEU A 526 -17.78 16.87 7.19
CA LEU A 526 -16.83 16.05 6.46
C LEU A 526 -15.40 16.38 6.89
N CYS A 527 -14.66 15.37 7.33
CA CYS A 527 -13.22 15.42 7.50
C CYS A 527 -12.56 14.82 6.27
N LEU A 528 -11.83 15.64 5.52
CA LEU A 528 -10.96 15.18 4.43
C LEU A 528 -9.54 15.02 4.97
N VAL A 529 -9.01 13.81 4.89
CA VAL A 529 -7.65 13.47 5.34
C VAL A 529 -6.75 13.43 4.12
N ALA A 530 -5.76 14.34 4.07
CA ALA A 530 -4.84 14.44 2.95
C ALA A 530 -3.73 13.42 3.11
N VAL A 531 -3.96 12.22 2.59
CA VAL A 531 -3.01 11.11 2.67
C VAL A 531 -3.20 10.23 1.45
N GLY A 532 -2.09 9.86 0.82
CA GLY A 532 -2.11 8.76 -0.14
C GLY A 532 -2.25 7.42 0.58
N LEU A 533 -2.26 6.31 -0.16
CA LEU A 533 -2.04 4.96 0.41
C LEU A 533 -0.64 4.83 1.09
N GLY A 534 -0.28 3.70 1.70
CA GLY A 534 1.07 3.46 2.28
C GLY A 534 1.22 3.74 3.79
N ASP A 535 2.47 3.68 4.31
CA ASP A 535 2.78 3.56 5.75
C ASP A 535 2.26 4.73 6.63
N GLU A 536 2.13 5.92 6.06
CA GLU A 536 1.60 7.11 6.76
C GLU A 536 0.08 7.10 6.93
N TYR A 537 -0.63 6.22 6.21
CA TYR A 537 -2.10 6.17 6.16
C TYR A 537 -2.73 6.06 7.57
N THR A 538 -2.28 5.09 8.36
CA THR A 538 -2.79 4.84 9.71
C THR A 538 -2.48 6.00 10.65
N ALA A 539 -1.28 6.58 10.55
CA ALA A 539 -0.88 7.73 11.36
C ALA A 539 -1.73 8.97 11.04
N ALA A 540 -1.97 9.24 9.75
CA ALA A 540 -2.81 10.35 9.32
C ALA A 540 -4.27 10.19 9.76
N LEU A 541 -4.82 8.97 9.70
CA LEU A 541 -6.16 8.67 10.21
C LEU A 541 -6.26 8.86 11.73
N ARG A 542 -5.28 8.34 12.50
CA ARG A 542 -5.24 8.53 13.96
C ARG A 542 -5.15 10.01 14.34
N SER A 543 -4.33 10.79 13.63
CA SER A 543 -4.26 12.24 13.82
C SER A 543 -5.59 12.93 13.50
N ALA A 544 -6.25 12.56 12.39
CA ALA A 544 -7.55 13.13 12.05
C ALA A 544 -8.63 12.79 13.09
N LEU A 545 -8.71 11.54 13.54
CA LEU A 545 -9.65 11.09 14.57
C LEU A 545 -9.42 11.82 15.90
N HIS A 546 -8.16 12.07 16.27
CA HIS A 546 -7.83 12.88 17.45
C HIS A 546 -8.34 14.32 17.34
N ASP A 547 -8.28 14.93 16.16
CA ASP A 547 -8.60 16.35 15.97
C ASP A 547 -10.10 16.64 15.77
N ILE A 548 -10.88 15.68 15.25
CA ILE A 548 -12.32 15.86 14.95
C ILE A 548 -13.12 16.41 16.15
N PRO A 549 -12.99 15.88 17.38
CA PRO A 549 -13.65 16.43 18.57
C PRO A 549 -13.45 17.94 18.76
N GLU A 550 -12.23 18.45 18.55
CA GLU A 550 -11.94 19.87 18.70
C GLU A 550 -12.54 20.69 17.55
N GLN A 551 -12.45 20.20 16.32
CA GLN A 551 -13.04 20.84 15.15
C GLN A 551 -14.57 21.00 15.29
N MET A 552 -15.22 20.04 15.95
CA MET A 552 -16.66 20.09 16.23
C MET A 552 -17.05 21.13 17.30
N LYS A 553 -16.14 21.56 18.18
CA LYS A 553 -16.38 22.55 19.26
C LYS A 553 -16.30 24.00 18.82
N ARG A 554 -15.49 24.34 17.80
CA ARG A 554 -15.19 25.72 17.35
C ARG A 554 -16.42 26.56 16.91
N THR A 555 -17.62 26.04 17.08
CA THR A 555 -18.94 26.63 16.81
C THR A 555 -19.35 27.76 17.78
N LYS A 556 -18.82 27.83 19.01
CA LYS A 556 -19.23 28.83 20.02
C LYS A 556 -18.33 30.06 20.05
N LYS A 557 -18.40 30.93 19.04
CA LYS A 557 -17.99 32.35 19.15
C LYS A 557 -19.22 33.24 18.91
N SER A 558 -20.16 33.18 19.85
CA SER A 558 -21.09 34.29 20.07
C SER A 558 -20.47 35.19 21.13
N THR A 559 -20.29 36.46 20.82
CA THR A 559 -19.52 37.46 21.57
C THR A 559 -20.19 37.93 22.87
N LYS A 560 -21.05 37.13 23.50
CA LYS A 560 -21.62 37.45 24.82
C LYS A 560 -21.75 36.20 25.68
N ASN A 561 -21.14 36.29 26.86
CA ASN A 561 -21.15 35.38 28.02
C ASN A 561 -20.16 34.20 27.97
N HIS A 562 -19.06 34.42 28.69
CA HIS A 562 -18.14 33.42 29.21
C HIS A 562 -18.86 32.39 30.10
N GLU A 563 -18.24 31.21 30.20
CA GLU A 563 -18.53 30.13 31.16
C GLU A 563 -19.76 29.26 30.89
N GLN A 564 -19.62 28.35 29.92
CA GLN A 564 -20.11 26.99 30.11
C GLN A 564 -19.01 26.01 29.71
N ASN A 565 -18.46 25.30 30.71
CA ASN A 565 -17.63 24.11 30.57
C ASN A 565 -18.40 23.02 29.80
N GLY A 566 -18.40 23.10 28.47
CA GLY A 566 -18.97 22.06 27.61
C GLY A 566 -18.05 20.83 27.62
N THR A 567 -18.57 19.71 28.12
CA THR A 567 -17.93 18.39 28.11
C THR A 567 -17.38 18.08 26.72
N VAL A 568 -16.18 17.52 26.65
CA VAL A 568 -15.55 17.14 25.37
C VAL A 568 -16.34 16.00 24.76
N SER A 569 -16.93 16.21 23.57
CA SER A 569 -17.52 15.11 22.81
C SER A 569 -16.40 14.15 22.39
N SER A 570 -16.38 12.94 22.93
CA SER A 570 -15.46 11.88 22.53
C SER A 570 -16.04 11.10 21.37
N ILE A 571 -15.18 10.58 20.48
CA ILE A 571 -15.61 9.62 19.47
C ILE A 571 -16.00 8.33 20.19
N SER A 572 -17.28 7.98 20.14
CA SER A 572 -17.81 6.77 20.78
C SER A 572 -17.85 5.58 19.82
N LEU A 573 -17.91 5.83 18.51
CA LEU A 573 -18.10 4.79 17.50
C LEU A 573 -17.44 5.14 16.17
N LEU A 574 -16.74 4.17 15.58
CA LEU A 574 -16.33 4.17 14.18
C LEU A 574 -17.24 3.23 13.38
N VAL A 575 -17.71 3.69 12.23
CA VAL A 575 -18.63 2.93 11.37
C VAL A 575 -18.01 2.72 10.01
N PHE A 576 -18.09 1.48 9.52
CA PHE A 576 -17.53 1.05 8.24
C PHE A 576 -18.59 0.40 7.36
N GLY A 577 -18.43 0.56 6.04
CA GLY A 577 -19.33 0.01 5.03
C GLY A 577 -18.88 -1.33 4.45
N ASP A 578 -18.09 -2.12 5.18
CA ASP A 578 -17.55 -3.39 4.68
C ASP A 578 -18.65 -4.44 4.59
N LEU A 579 -18.64 -5.25 3.51
CA LEU A 579 -19.70 -6.22 3.24
C LEU A 579 -19.37 -7.59 3.80
N HIS A 580 -18.25 -8.22 3.42
CA HIS A 580 -17.90 -9.56 3.94
C HIS A 580 -16.42 -9.95 3.88
N LEU A 581 -15.52 -9.08 3.43
CA LEU A 581 -14.08 -9.36 3.37
C LEU A 581 -13.43 -9.39 4.76
N GLU A 582 -13.18 -10.60 5.27
CA GLU A 582 -12.72 -10.85 6.66
C GLU A 582 -11.37 -10.22 6.96
N ASP A 583 -10.47 -10.22 5.99
CA ASP A 583 -9.15 -9.60 6.05
C ASP A 583 -9.24 -8.07 6.27
N ILE A 584 -10.12 -7.38 5.55
CA ILE A 584 -10.36 -5.94 5.70
C ILE A 584 -10.93 -5.65 7.09
N ARG A 585 -11.92 -6.43 7.52
CA ARG A 585 -12.52 -6.26 8.85
C ARG A 585 -11.50 -6.51 9.96
N ALA A 586 -10.76 -7.60 9.88
CA ALA A 586 -9.73 -7.96 10.86
C ALA A 586 -8.65 -6.86 10.95
N TRP A 587 -8.24 -6.30 9.81
CA TRP A 587 -7.31 -5.17 9.79
C TRP A 587 -7.87 -3.95 10.52
N ARG A 588 -9.15 -3.60 10.33
CA ARG A 588 -9.78 -2.48 11.05
C ARG A 588 -9.89 -2.73 12.55
N GLU A 589 -10.26 -3.94 12.94
CA GLU A 589 -10.33 -4.37 14.34
C GLU A 589 -8.95 -4.30 15.01
N GLN A 590 -7.91 -4.78 14.33
CA GLN A 590 -6.53 -4.67 14.82
C GLN A 590 -6.06 -3.21 14.90
N THR A 591 -6.43 -2.38 13.92
CA THR A 591 -5.92 -1.01 13.79
C THR A 591 -6.61 -0.03 14.73
N PHE A 592 -7.93 -0.17 14.95
CA PHE A 592 -8.75 0.80 15.68
C PHE A 592 -9.50 0.22 16.89
N GLY A 593 -9.64 -1.10 16.99
CA GLY A 593 -10.50 -1.75 18.00
C GLY A 593 -9.98 -1.64 19.44
N GLN A 594 -8.70 -1.27 19.63
CA GLN A 594 -8.15 -0.95 20.95
C GLN A 594 -8.61 0.43 21.47
N ASP A 595 -8.85 1.37 20.55
CA ASP A 595 -9.10 2.78 20.86
C ASP A 595 -10.59 3.17 20.73
N TYR A 596 -11.34 2.46 19.89
CA TYR A 596 -12.72 2.79 19.55
C TYR A 596 -13.62 1.56 19.45
N THR A 597 -14.91 1.73 19.74
CA THR A 597 -15.92 0.73 19.37
C THR A 597 -16.16 0.79 17.86
N LEU A 598 -16.11 -0.36 17.19
CA LEU A 598 -16.30 -0.46 15.75
C LEU A 598 -17.68 -1.06 15.43
N ARG A 599 -18.33 -0.57 14.37
CA ARG A 599 -19.62 -1.10 13.89
C ARG A 599 -19.60 -1.28 12.38
N PHE A 600 -20.16 -2.41 11.94
CA PHE A 600 -20.24 -2.82 10.53
C PHE A 600 -21.71 -3.10 10.16
N PRO A 601 -22.53 -2.07 9.86
CA PRO A 601 -23.99 -2.20 9.80
C PRO A 601 -24.54 -3.09 8.68
N VAL A 602 -23.71 -3.39 7.68
CA VAL A 602 -24.06 -4.17 6.47
C VAL A 602 -23.28 -5.48 6.36
N TRP A 603 -22.49 -5.82 7.39
CA TRP A 603 -21.64 -6.99 7.40
C TRP A 603 -22.43 -8.29 7.27
N ARG A 604 -22.06 -9.13 6.30
CA ARG A 604 -22.64 -10.44 5.98
C ARG A 604 -24.16 -10.44 5.80
N LYS A 605 -24.74 -9.29 5.44
CA LYS A 605 -26.12 -9.22 5.00
C LYS A 605 -26.24 -9.79 3.60
N ASP A 606 -27.33 -10.49 3.34
CA ASP A 606 -27.55 -11.10 2.04
C ASP A 606 -27.78 -10.03 0.96
N TYR A 607 -27.15 -10.22 -0.21
CA TYR A 607 -27.19 -9.21 -1.26
C TYR A 607 -28.58 -9.08 -1.86
N GLU A 608 -29.20 -10.19 -2.23
CA GLU A 608 -30.45 -10.19 -3.00
C GLU A 608 -31.67 -9.95 -2.13
N SER A 609 -31.70 -10.48 -0.91
CA SER A 609 -32.85 -10.39 -0.01
C SER A 609 -32.79 -9.18 0.95
N GLU A 610 -31.60 -8.63 1.24
CA GLU A 610 -31.46 -7.51 2.19
C GLU A 610 -30.86 -6.25 1.56
N LEU A 611 -29.63 -6.31 1.03
CA LEU A 611 -28.86 -5.11 0.67
C LEU A 611 -29.39 -4.42 -0.59
N LEU A 612 -29.58 -5.15 -1.69
CA LEU A 612 -30.05 -4.59 -2.96
C LEU A 612 -31.47 -4.01 -2.86
N PRO A 613 -32.46 -4.69 -2.22
CA PRO A 613 -33.77 -4.08 -1.96
C PRO A 613 -33.68 -2.84 -1.06
N SER A 614 -32.80 -2.85 -0.06
CA SER A 614 -32.58 -1.67 0.79
C SER A 614 -31.96 -0.51 0.02
N LEU A 615 -31.05 -0.80 -0.92
CA LEU A 615 -30.45 0.19 -1.81
C LEU A 615 -31.50 0.86 -2.71
N GLU A 616 -32.40 0.06 -3.30
CA GLU A 616 -33.50 0.58 -4.13
C GLU A 616 -34.45 1.48 -3.32
N ARG A 617 -34.84 1.05 -2.10
CA ARG A 617 -35.65 1.87 -1.19
C ARG A 617 -34.95 3.16 -0.80
N LEU A 618 -33.65 3.08 -0.49
CA LEU A 618 -32.84 4.23 -0.09
C LEU A 618 -32.69 5.25 -1.23
N CYS A 619 -32.42 4.79 -2.46
CA CYS A 619 -32.35 5.65 -3.65
C CYS A 619 -33.70 6.31 -3.93
N SER A 620 -34.80 5.54 -3.83
CA SER A 620 -36.17 6.06 -4.01
C SER A 620 -36.51 7.13 -2.97
N LYS A 621 -36.14 6.90 -1.70
CA LYS A 621 -36.38 7.82 -0.58
C LYS A 621 -35.59 9.13 -0.72
N THR A 622 -34.33 9.04 -1.12
CA THR A 622 -33.39 10.18 -1.13
C THR A 622 -33.29 10.89 -2.47
N GLY A 623 -33.85 10.32 -3.54
CA GLY A 623 -33.62 10.76 -4.92
C GLY A 623 -32.17 10.57 -5.39
N ALA A 624 -31.36 9.80 -4.65
CA ALA A 624 -29.98 9.51 -5.01
C ALA A 624 -29.93 8.52 -6.18
N LYS A 625 -28.90 8.69 -7.02
CA LYS A 625 -28.55 7.76 -8.10
C LYS A 625 -27.13 7.24 -7.89
N ILE A 626 -26.89 6.02 -8.35
CA ILE A 626 -25.61 5.34 -8.18
C ILE A 626 -24.99 5.19 -9.56
N TYR A 627 -23.71 5.50 -9.68
CA TYR A 627 -22.98 5.42 -10.95
C TYR A 627 -21.71 4.62 -10.76
N PHE A 628 -21.25 3.90 -11.79
CA PHE A 628 -19.91 3.33 -11.77
C PHE A 628 -18.86 4.45 -11.68
N SER A 629 -17.94 4.35 -10.73
CA SER A 629 -16.85 5.30 -10.54
C SER A 629 -15.50 4.74 -10.97
N SER A 630 -15.32 3.43 -10.84
CA SER A 630 -14.20 2.65 -11.37
C SER A 630 -14.73 1.31 -11.88
N ILE A 631 -14.09 0.76 -12.91
CA ILE A 631 -14.44 -0.53 -13.51
C ILE A 631 -13.12 -1.21 -13.89
N ASP A 632 -12.88 -2.41 -13.37
CA ASP A 632 -11.78 -3.26 -13.79
C ASP A 632 -12.22 -4.11 -15.00
N LYS A 633 -11.90 -3.62 -16.19
CA LYS A 633 -12.27 -4.27 -17.44
C LYS A 633 -11.56 -5.61 -17.62
N ASP A 634 -10.32 -5.73 -17.15
CA ASP A 634 -9.53 -6.94 -17.31
C ASP A 634 -10.06 -8.03 -16.39
N GLN A 635 -10.42 -7.68 -15.16
CA GLN A 635 -11.06 -8.60 -14.22
C GLN A 635 -12.44 -9.05 -14.72
N ILE A 636 -13.27 -8.15 -15.24
CA ILE A 636 -14.58 -8.52 -15.82
C ILE A 636 -14.40 -9.42 -17.05
N ALA A 637 -13.45 -9.08 -17.95
CA ALA A 637 -13.16 -9.89 -19.13
C ALA A 637 -12.64 -11.29 -18.77
N SER A 638 -11.81 -11.40 -17.72
CA SER A 638 -11.29 -12.68 -17.22
C SER A 638 -12.40 -13.65 -16.78
N LYS A 639 -13.55 -13.11 -16.35
CA LYS A 639 -14.76 -13.86 -15.98
C LYS A 639 -15.57 -14.33 -17.20
N GLY A 640 -15.16 -13.97 -18.41
CA GLY A 640 -15.84 -14.33 -19.66
C GLY A 640 -17.12 -13.52 -19.91
N ILE A 641 -17.24 -12.36 -19.26
CA ILE A 641 -18.36 -11.44 -19.41
C ILE A 641 -17.89 -10.27 -20.28
N ASP A 642 -18.52 -10.12 -21.45
CA ASP A 642 -18.31 -8.97 -22.33
C ASP A 642 -19.32 -7.88 -21.97
N ALA A 643 -19.01 -7.12 -20.92
CA ALA A 643 -19.84 -6.01 -20.46
C ALA A 643 -19.25 -4.67 -20.92
N GLU A 644 -19.97 -3.97 -21.79
CA GLU A 644 -19.60 -2.61 -22.24
C GLU A 644 -19.91 -1.52 -21.19
N TRP A 645 -19.69 -1.79 -19.90
CA TRP A 645 -19.94 -0.82 -18.84
C TRP A 645 -18.94 0.34 -18.89
N GLN A 646 -19.43 1.55 -18.58
CA GLN A 646 -18.62 2.76 -18.62
C GLN A 646 -18.65 3.52 -17.29
N VAL A 647 -17.51 4.10 -16.91
CA VAL A 647 -17.45 5.03 -15.77
C VAL A 647 -18.43 6.19 -16.03
N GLY A 648 -19.27 6.47 -15.03
CA GLY A 648 -20.35 7.45 -15.14
C GLY A 648 -21.68 6.91 -15.66
N GLN A 649 -21.76 5.64 -16.08
CA GLN A 649 -23.04 4.95 -16.32
C GLN A 649 -23.76 4.67 -15.00
N GLU A 650 -25.09 4.78 -15.00
CA GLU A 650 -25.92 4.44 -13.84
C GLU A 650 -25.79 2.94 -13.53
N TYR A 651 -25.50 2.63 -12.27
CA TYR A 651 -25.36 1.27 -11.78
C TYR A 651 -26.74 0.63 -11.65
N ASP A 652 -26.93 -0.51 -12.32
CA ASP A 652 -28.12 -1.34 -12.21
C ASP A 652 -27.70 -2.79 -11.93
N TRP A 653 -27.94 -3.23 -10.69
CA TRP A 653 -27.59 -4.57 -10.23
C TRP A 653 -28.31 -5.67 -11.02
N LYS A 654 -29.48 -5.38 -11.62
CA LYS A 654 -30.22 -6.33 -12.47
C LYS A 654 -29.48 -6.59 -13.77
N LEU A 655 -28.76 -5.61 -14.31
CA LEU A 655 -27.88 -5.80 -15.46
C LEU A 655 -26.70 -6.72 -15.10
N VAL A 656 -26.07 -6.48 -13.95
CA VAL A 656 -24.99 -7.35 -13.44
C VAL A 656 -25.49 -8.78 -13.25
N GLN A 657 -26.66 -8.95 -12.62
CA GLN A 657 -27.29 -10.26 -12.43
C GLN A 657 -27.63 -10.94 -13.76
N ASN A 658 -28.08 -10.18 -14.76
CA ASN A 658 -28.34 -10.71 -16.11
C ASN A 658 -27.06 -11.16 -16.81
N CYS A 659 -25.96 -10.42 -16.69
CA CYS A 659 -24.65 -10.84 -17.21
C CYS A 659 -24.19 -12.16 -16.57
N ASN A 660 -24.45 -12.33 -15.27
CA ASN A 660 -24.11 -13.56 -14.55
C ASN A 660 -24.93 -14.79 -14.98
N LYS A 661 -26.06 -14.63 -15.68
CA LYS A 661 -26.84 -15.78 -16.20
C LYS A 661 -26.08 -16.61 -17.23
N ALA A 662 -25.12 -16.00 -17.93
CA ALA A 662 -24.26 -16.70 -18.87
C ALA A 662 -23.09 -17.45 -18.19
N ALA A 663 -22.84 -17.20 -16.89
CA ALA A 663 -21.75 -17.80 -16.15
C ALA A 663 -22.13 -19.19 -15.61
N VAL A 664 -21.42 -20.22 -16.08
CA VAL A 664 -21.65 -21.63 -15.73
C VAL A 664 -21.14 -21.98 -14.31
N TYR A 665 -20.20 -21.21 -13.76
CA TYR A 665 -19.56 -21.45 -12.47
C TYR A 665 -19.52 -20.16 -11.64
N ASP A 666 -19.65 -20.26 -10.31
CA ASP A 666 -19.67 -19.10 -9.40
C ASP A 666 -18.39 -18.26 -9.49
N ALA A 667 -17.22 -18.89 -9.67
CA ALA A 667 -15.95 -18.18 -9.86
C ALA A 667 -15.91 -17.27 -11.10
N LYS A 668 -16.85 -17.44 -12.04
CA LYS A 668 -17.00 -16.61 -13.25
C LYS A 668 -18.11 -15.58 -13.14
N ARG A 669 -18.76 -15.44 -11.98
CA ARG A 669 -19.77 -14.41 -11.76
C ARG A 669 -19.10 -13.12 -11.31
N VAL A 670 -19.55 -11.99 -11.85
CA VAL A 670 -19.22 -10.66 -11.32
C VAL A 670 -19.98 -10.49 -10.00
N ASP A 671 -19.29 -10.05 -8.95
CA ASP A 671 -19.93 -9.76 -7.67
C ASP A 671 -21.00 -8.68 -7.86
N LEU A 672 -22.23 -8.93 -7.38
CA LEU A 672 -23.33 -7.99 -7.57
C LEU A 672 -23.03 -6.63 -6.94
N MET A 673 -22.25 -6.59 -5.86
CA MET A 673 -21.85 -5.37 -5.18
C MET A 673 -20.41 -4.96 -5.54
N GLY A 674 -19.71 -5.65 -6.43
CA GLY A 674 -18.32 -5.35 -6.80
C GLY A 674 -17.32 -5.45 -5.64
N GLU A 675 -17.63 -6.22 -4.58
CA GLU A 675 -16.76 -6.36 -3.40
C GLU A 675 -15.41 -7.02 -3.74
N CYS A 676 -15.36 -7.81 -4.83
CA CYS A 676 -14.15 -8.50 -5.29
C CYS A 676 -13.26 -7.64 -6.21
N GLY A 677 -13.55 -6.34 -6.35
CA GLY A 677 -12.74 -5.38 -7.10
C GLY A 677 -13.22 -5.08 -8.52
N GLU A 678 -14.29 -5.72 -8.99
CA GLU A 678 -14.70 -5.59 -10.39
C GLU A 678 -15.13 -4.18 -10.76
N PHE A 679 -15.72 -3.47 -9.79
CA PHE A 679 -16.09 -2.08 -9.96
C PHE A 679 -16.29 -1.38 -8.61
N HIS A 680 -16.21 -0.05 -8.65
CA HIS A 680 -16.64 0.81 -7.56
C HIS A 680 -17.78 1.71 -8.02
N THR A 681 -18.52 2.25 -7.05
CA THR A 681 -19.67 3.10 -7.32
C THR A 681 -19.54 4.45 -6.63
N CYS A 682 -20.24 5.43 -7.17
CA CYS A 682 -20.39 6.78 -6.64
C CYS A 682 -21.87 7.11 -6.50
N VAL A 683 -22.28 7.52 -5.31
CA VAL A 683 -23.62 8.05 -5.04
C VAL A 683 -23.68 9.52 -5.47
N LYS A 684 -24.72 9.93 -6.19
CA LYS A 684 -24.97 11.33 -6.52
C LYS A 684 -26.41 11.68 -6.16
N PHE A 685 -26.56 12.72 -5.36
CA PHE A 685 -27.86 13.29 -5.02
C PHE A 685 -28.30 14.27 -6.11
N GLN A 686 -29.53 14.17 -6.58
CA GLN A 686 -30.10 15.18 -7.46
C GLN A 686 -30.20 16.49 -6.67
N ARG A 687 -29.68 17.59 -7.24
CA ARG A 687 -29.86 18.92 -6.68
C ARG A 687 -31.16 19.50 -7.24
N ASP A 688 -32.03 19.97 -6.37
CA ASP A 688 -33.04 20.98 -6.72
C ASP A 688 -32.40 22.29 -7.19
#